data_AF-A0A959HZZ5-F1
#
_entry.id   AF-A0A959HZZ5-F1
#
_cell.length_a   1.000
_cell.length_b   1.000
_cell.length_c   1.000
_cell.angle_alpha   90.00
_cell.angle_beta   90.00
_cell.angle_gamma   90.00
#
_symmetry.space_group_name_H-M   'P 1'
#
loop_
_entity.id
_entity.type
_entity.pdbx_description
1 polymer ?
#
loop_
_entity_poly.entity_id
_entity_poly.type
_entity_poly.pdbx_seq_one_letter_code
_entity_poly.pdbx_strand_id
1 'polypeptide(L)'
;SQLGTQNPPQTYRDGVTYLSDTSVFLQLHCPNKAVTMVLGDFNDWQPKADFVMKKGNDGATYWLQVNGLEPGRNYTFQYLVDGNIKVADPHSTVVLDPDQDPYIPAVTYPDLPPYPAGKTTGIVTLIQPGAAPYEWQSNDYQAPEKKDLVIYELLIRDFIGRHDYQTLKDTLDYLQRLGITAIELMPVSEFEGNLSWGYNPSFHQALDKYYGPIPDFKAFIDECHSRGIAVILDVVFNHAFSQSPLAQLFWDPVNFRPTAANPWLNPTARHPFNVGYDFNHESPATKRYVDQILEYWLEEFRVDGFRFDLSKGFTQKFNTDVGAWGQYDASRIAILKHYADVIWNVNPLAYTILEHFAENSEETELINYGMMSWGGGGIQNQYLEGSLGYASDLTGSSYTSRGWTLPHLIPYMESHDEERMMYKNENFGNSSGNYNVKDFITGLRRAELAATFFYPLPGPKMLWQFGELGYDYSINTCEDGSISNDCRLSNKPIRWDYYQSPSRRKLFETVRSLIYLKTHYPVFKTEDFDLFLSASTKRIFLHSNDMEVAIQGNFGVTAANITSAFPETGWWYEYFTGDSLMVENTALALNFAPGEYRLYTNVRLDAPPGGYVGTTEVVRDFFGLQMAPNPASGPVNIRFSLPVAGETRIEIYNINGQLTDVPLSGKLPGGEHRITWSEKVVPGVYVVQL
;
A
#
# COMPACT_ATOMS: atom_id res chain seq x y z
N SER A 1 52.99 -0.88 -14.82
CA SER A 1 53.51 0.03 -13.79
C SER A 1 52.49 0.09 -12.68
N GLN A 2 52.90 0.11 -11.40
CA GLN A 2 51.94 0.36 -10.32
C GLN A 2 51.34 1.75 -10.54
N LEU A 3 50.05 1.82 -10.86
CA LEU A 3 49.30 3.06 -10.84
C LEU A 3 49.39 3.58 -9.40
N GLY A 4 50.01 4.74 -9.20
CA GLY A 4 50.09 5.35 -7.86
C GLY A 4 48.70 5.59 -7.28
N THR A 5 48.58 5.59 -5.95
CA THR A 5 47.31 5.93 -5.31
C THR A 5 47.05 7.43 -5.42
N GLN A 6 45.79 7.80 -5.66
CA GLN A 6 45.32 9.18 -5.75
C GLN A 6 43.89 9.24 -5.21
N ASN A 7 43.65 10.08 -4.19
CA ASN A 7 42.30 10.29 -3.68
C ASN A 7 41.38 10.95 -4.74
N PRO A 8 40.11 10.54 -4.83
CA PRO A 8 39.11 11.30 -5.56
C PRO A 8 38.87 12.67 -4.86
N PRO A 9 38.27 13.65 -5.55
CA PRO A 9 37.79 14.87 -4.92
C PRO A 9 36.81 14.55 -3.77
N GLN A 10 36.99 15.17 -2.60
CA GLN A 10 36.20 14.88 -1.40
C GLN A 10 34.69 15.17 -1.54
N THR A 11 34.29 15.95 -2.53
CA THR A 11 32.89 16.30 -2.79
C THR A 11 32.12 15.24 -3.59
N TYR A 12 32.80 14.25 -4.17
CA TYR A 12 32.15 13.23 -5.01
C TYR A 12 31.81 11.97 -4.21
N ARG A 13 30.59 11.48 -4.42
CA ARG A 13 30.03 10.30 -3.75
C ARG A 13 30.23 9.06 -4.62
N ASP A 14 29.99 7.88 -4.04
CA ASP A 14 30.01 6.62 -4.79
C ASP A 14 28.93 6.64 -5.88
N GLY A 15 29.15 5.94 -6.99
CA GLY A 15 28.30 5.99 -8.17
C GLY A 15 28.74 7.00 -9.22
N VAL A 16 27.77 7.61 -9.90
CA VAL A 16 27.97 8.52 -11.02
C VAL A 16 27.72 9.95 -10.59
N THR A 17 28.71 10.83 -10.75
CA THR A 17 28.54 12.29 -10.64
C THR A 17 28.60 12.92 -12.03
N TYR A 18 27.55 13.60 -12.46
CA TYR A 18 27.53 14.35 -13.71
C TYR A 18 28.30 15.68 -13.52
N LEU A 19 29.46 15.82 -14.17
CA LEU A 19 30.32 17.01 -14.05
C LEU A 19 29.94 18.12 -15.03
N SER A 20 29.44 17.72 -16.19
CA SER A 20 28.88 18.56 -17.25
C SER A 20 28.03 17.69 -18.17
N ASP A 21 27.39 18.29 -19.18
CA ASP A 21 26.64 17.57 -20.21
C ASP A 21 27.51 16.61 -21.05
N THR A 22 28.85 16.69 -20.93
CA THR A 22 29.80 15.91 -21.76
C THR A 22 30.80 15.09 -20.94
N SER A 23 30.65 15.06 -19.62
CA SER A 23 31.62 14.38 -18.74
C SER A 23 30.99 13.90 -17.44
N VAL A 24 31.39 12.71 -17.00
CA VAL A 24 30.97 12.11 -15.73
C VAL A 24 32.18 11.67 -14.92
N PHE A 25 32.03 11.66 -13.60
CA PHE A 25 32.95 11.05 -12.65
C PHE A 25 32.32 9.77 -12.12
N LEU A 26 33.04 8.66 -12.23
CA LEU A 26 32.64 7.34 -11.77
C LEU A 26 33.44 7.00 -10.52
N GLN A 27 32.77 6.56 -9.45
CA GLN A 27 33.41 6.17 -8.19
C GLN A 27 32.81 4.86 -7.66
N LEU A 28 33.67 3.91 -7.30
CA LEU A 28 33.29 2.62 -6.74
C LEU A 28 34.03 2.36 -5.44
N HIS A 29 33.29 2.15 -4.35
CA HIS A 29 33.84 1.58 -3.12
C HIS A 29 33.91 0.05 -3.25
N CYS A 30 35.11 -0.52 -3.41
CA CYS A 30 35.32 -1.96 -3.43
C CYS A 30 36.65 -2.33 -2.73
N PRO A 31 36.66 -2.42 -1.39
CA PRO A 31 37.86 -2.72 -0.62
C PRO A 31 38.48 -4.07 -0.98
N ASN A 32 39.78 -4.22 -0.73
CA ASN A 32 40.54 -5.47 -0.93
C ASN A 32 40.58 -5.99 -2.37
N LYS A 33 40.18 -5.18 -3.37
CA LYS A 33 40.40 -5.44 -4.78
C LYS A 33 41.77 -4.95 -5.24
N ALA A 34 42.32 -5.54 -6.29
CA ALA A 34 43.64 -5.18 -6.81
C ALA A 34 43.54 -4.13 -7.93
N VAL A 35 42.62 -4.33 -8.87
CA VAL A 35 42.43 -3.45 -10.02
C VAL A 35 40.96 -3.40 -10.44
N THR A 36 40.52 -2.21 -10.83
CA THR A 36 39.20 -2.01 -11.43
C THR A 36 39.37 -1.20 -12.71
N MET A 37 38.63 -1.55 -13.75
CA MET A 37 38.52 -0.76 -14.97
C MET A 37 37.06 -0.63 -15.40
N VAL A 38 36.78 0.34 -16.27
CA VAL A 38 35.43 0.60 -16.75
C VAL A 38 35.28 0.05 -18.17
N LEU A 39 34.22 -0.69 -18.43
CA LEU A 39 33.79 -1.13 -19.77
C LEU A 39 32.52 -0.38 -20.12
N GLY A 40 32.39 0.14 -21.33
CA GLY A 40 31.17 0.84 -21.74
C GLY A 40 31.19 1.31 -23.18
N ASP A 41 30.13 2.00 -23.58
CA ASP A 41 29.96 2.46 -24.97
C ASP A 41 31.10 3.38 -25.43
N PHE A 42 31.60 4.23 -24.54
CA PHE A 42 32.72 5.15 -24.81
C PHE A 42 34.07 4.46 -25.07
N ASN A 43 34.20 3.16 -24.78
CA ASN A 43 35.41 2.40 -25.07
C ASN A 43 35.17 1.12 -25.88
N ASP A 44 33.98 0.99 -26.49
CA ASP A 44 33.54 -0.18 -27.24
C ASP A 44 33.58 -1.48 -26.42
N TRP A 45 33.34 -1.38 -25.11
CA TRP A 45 33.31 -2.52 -24.19
C TRP A 45 34.62 -3.33 -24.14
N GLN A 46 35.73 -2.70 -24.52
CA GLN A 46 37.06 -3.33 -24.50
C GLN A 46 37.88 -2.81 -23.31
N PRO A 47 38.64 -3.68 -22.61
CA PRO A 47 39.55 -3.26 -21.57
C PRO A 47 40.69 -2.43 -22.16
N LYS A 48 40.70 -1.13 -21.89
CA LYS A 48 41.70 -0.17 -22.39
C LYS A 48 42.44 0.47 -21.22
N ALA A 49 43.73 0.74 -21.40
CA ALA A 49 44.59 1.28 -20.35
C ALA A 49 44.08 2.63 -19.78
N ASP A 50 43.51 3.48 -20.64
CA ASP A 50 42.96 4.79 -20.26
C ASP A 50 41.67 4.70 -19.42
N PHE A 51 41.09 3.49 -19.30
CA PHE A 51 39.87 3.22 -18.54
C PHE A 51 40.13 2.38 -17.28
N VAL A 52 41.40 2.17 -16.91
CA VAL A 52 41.74 1.65 -15.59
C VAL A 52 41.48 2.74 -14.55
N MET A 53 40.68 2.41 -13.54
CA MET A 53 40.33 3.35 -12.47
C MET A 53 41.54 3.60 -11.56
N LYS A 54 41.66 4.84 -11.10
CA LYS A 54 42.65 5.22 -10.10
C LYS A 54 42.22 4.72 -8.73
N LYS A 55 43.17 4.24 -7.93
CA LYS A 55 42.93 3.74 -6.57
C LYS A 55 43.15 4.85 -5.56
N GLY A 56 42.20 5.07 -4.66
CA GLY A 56 42.28 5.98 -3.53
C GLY A 56 43.38 5.59 -2.55
N ASN A 57 43.83 6.54 -1.73
CA ASN A 57 44.84 6.29 -0.69
C ASN A 57 44.29 5.42 0.45
N ASP A 58 42.97 5.31 0.58
CA ASP A 58 42.28 4.38 1.47
C ASP A 58 42.42 2.91 1.04
N GLY A 59 42.88 2.68 -0.20
CA GLY A 59 43.00 1.36 -0.80
C GLY A 59 41.65 0.68 -1.11
N ALA A 60 40.54 1.40 -0.98
CA ALA A 60 39.18 0.86 -1.10
C ALA A 60 38.35 1.57 -2.17
N THR A 61 38.63 2.84 -2.45
CA THR A 61 37.88 3.62 -3.43
C THR A 61 38.57 3.60 -4.79
N TYR A 62 37.82 3.40 -5.86
CA TYR A 62 38.29 3.44 -7.24
C TYR A 62 37.53 4.51 -8.01
N TRP A 63 38.21 5.29 -8.84
CA TRP A 63 37.54 6.36 -9.59
C TRP A 63 38.11 6.58 -10.99
N LEU A 64 37.27 7.10 -11.89
CA LEU A 64 37.64 7.52 -13.24
C LEU A 64 36.74 8.65 -13.72
N GLN A 65 37.32 9.67 -14.34
CA GLN A 65 36.56 10.67 -15.08
C GLN A 65 36.48 10.27 -16.56
N VAL A 66 35.27 10.22 -17.10
CA VAL A 66 35.01 9.97 -18.52
C VAL A 66 34.60 11.29 -19.17
N ASN A 67 35.23 11.64 -20.28
CA ASN A 67 35.01 12.89 -21.01
C ASN A 67 34.61 12.61 -22.46
N GLY A 68 34.13 13.65 -23.17
CA GLY A 68 33.79 13.55 -24.58
C GLY A 68 32.50 12.78 -24.84
N LEU A 69 31.58 12.79 -23.86
CA LEU A 69 30.24 12.24 -24.01
C LEU A 69 29.35 13.24 -24.76
N GLU A 70 28.38 12.72 -25.49
CA GLU A 70 27.39 13.52 -26.23
C GLU A 70 26.21 13.85 -25.30
N PRO A 71 25.83 15.14 -25.15
CA PRO A 71 24.67 15.53 -24.36
C PRO A 71 23.38 14.85 -24.83
N GLY A 72 22.56 14.40 -23.88
CA GLY A 72 21.27 13.72 -24.11
C GLY A 72 21.38 12.28 -24.62
N ARG A 73 22.59 11.78 -24.91
CA ARG A 73 22.78 10.40 -25.38
C ARG A 73 22.87 9.42 -24.21
N ASN A 74 22.20 8.28 -24.37
CA ASN A 74 22.33 7.15 -23.47
C ASN A 74 23.69 6.45 -23.64
N TYR A 75 24.36 6.23 -22.53
CA TYR A 75 25.57 5.41 -22.44
C TYR A 75 25.37 4.33 -21.39
N THR A 76 25.95 3.16 -21.63
CA THR A 76 25.93 2.05 -20.70
C THR A 76 27.33 1.66 -20.29
N PHE A 77 27.50 1.20 -19.04
CA PHE A 77 28.80 0.76 -18.52
C PHE A 77 28.70 -0.32 -17.43
N GLN A 78 29.84 -0.97 -17.17
CA GLN A 78 30.10 -1.88 -16.06
C GLN A 78 31.52 -1.65 -15.52
N TYR A 79 31.75 -2.07 -14.29
CA TYR A 79 33.09 -2.27 -13.74
C TYR A 79 33.58 -3.68 -14.03
N LEU A 80 34.81 -3.81 -14.50
CA LEU A 80 35.57 -5.05 -14.55
C LEU A 80 36.59 -5.04 -13.40
N VAL A 81 36.28 -5.78 -12.34
CA VAL A 81 37.05 -5.87 -11.10
C VAL A 81 37.90 -7.15 -11.11
N ASP A 82 39.18 -7.02 -10.79
CA ASP A 82 40.18 -8.09 -10.75
C ASP A 82 40.27 -8.95 -12.03
N GLY A 83 39.80 -8.39 -13.15
CA GLY A 83 39.88 -8.98 -14.48
C GLY A 83 38.81 -10.04 -14.81
N ASN A 84 37.93 -10.39 -13.87
CA ASN A 84 36.93 -11.44 -14.06
C ASN A 84 35.53 -11.14 -13.49
N ILE A 85 35.39 -10.18 -12.57
CA ILE A 85 34.10 -9.79 -12.00
C ILE A 85 33.54 -8.61 -12.80
N LYS A 86 32.42 -8.81 -13.48
CA LYS A 86 31.67 -7.73 -14.15
C LYS A 86 30.45 -7.38 -13.32
N VAL A 87 30.32 -6.11 -12.94
CA VAL A 87 29.17 -5.61 -12.18
C VAL A 87 28.74 -4.26 -12.72
N ALA A 88 27.44 -3.98 -12.71
CA ALA A 88 26.94 -2.62 -12.78
C ALA A 88 27.32 -1.85 -11.50
N ASP A 89 27.17 -0.54 -11.55
CA ASP A 89 27.39 0.33 -10.41
C ASP A 89 26.37 0.04 -9.28
N PRO A 90 26.80 -0.19 -8.02
CA PRO A 90 25.88 -0.39 -6.89
C PRO A 90 24.88 0.76 -6.64
N HIS A 91 25.22 1.96 -7.10
CA HIS A 91 24.45 3.19 -7.03
C HIS A 91 23.84 3.57 -8.39
N SER A 92 23.64 2.60 -9.27
CA SER A 92 22.91 2.82 -10.53
C SER A 92 21.54 3.45 -10.24
N THR A 93 21.19 4.50 -10.99
CA THR A 93 19.84 5.10 -10.93
C THR A 93 18.88 4.42 -11.90
N VAL A 94 19.41 3.80 -12.96
CA VAL A 94 18.70 2.90 -13.89
C VAL A 94 19.70 1.83 -14.35
N VAL A 95 19.21 0.61 -14.55
CA VAL A 95 20.00 -0.50 -15.09
C VAL A 95 19.31 -1.11 -16.31
N LEU A 96 20.07 -1.80 -17.18
CA LEU A 96 19.50 -2.64 -18.24
C LEU A 96 19.75 -4.11 -17.92
N ASP A 97 18.70 -4.92 -18.05
CA ASP A 97 18.69 -6.37 -17.84
C ASP A 97 18.45 -7.08 -19.19
N PRO A 98 19.43 -7.82 -19.73
CA PRO A 98 19.28 -8.49 -21.03
C PRO A 98 18.16 -9.55 -21.04
N ASP A 99 17.81 -10.09 -19.89
CA ASP A 99 16.86 -11.19 -19.74
C ASP A 99 15.44 -10.70 -19.43
N GLN A 100 15.29 -9.49 -18.87
CA GLN A 100 13.99 -8.93 -18.48
C GLN A 100 13.50 -7.79 -19.40
N ASP A 101 14.41 -6.93 -19.87
CA ASP A 101 14.07 -5.74 -20.67
C ASP A 101 13.27 -6.05 -21.95
N PRO A 102 13.51 -7.17 -22.68
CA PRO A 102 12.73 -7.49 -23.88
C PRO A 102 11.23 -7.70 -23.63
N TYR A 103 10.82 -7.88 -22.38
CA TYR A 103 9.43 -8.07 -21.98
C TYR A 103 8.76 -6.79 -21.48
N ILE A 104 9.46 -5.65 -21.46
CA ILE A 104 8.90 -4.36 -21.11
C ILE A 104 8.20 -3.76 -22.34
N PRO A 105 6.89 -3.49 -22.29
CA PRO A 105 6.17 -2.91 -23.42
C PRO A 105 6.65 -1.48 -23.72
N ALA A 106 6.80 -1.15 -25.01
CA ALA A 106 7.14 0.20 -25.45
C ALA A 106 6.10 1.27 -25.05
N VAL A 107 4.89 0.85 -24.68
CA VAL A 107 3.84 1.74 -24.16
C VAL A 107 4.03 2.10 -22.68
N THR A 108 4.86 1.34 -21.96
CA THR A 108 5.23 1.56 -20.56
C THR A 108 6.57 2.30 -20.47
N TYR A 109 7.55 1.87 -21.27
CA TYR A 109 8.84 2.54 -21.40
C TYR A 109 9.13 2.80 -22.89
N PRO A 110 8.75 3.98 -23.41
CA PRO A 110 9.05 4.33 -24.80
C PRO A 110 10.56 4.48 -24.99
N ASP A 111 11.07 3.93 -26.08
CA ASP A 111 12.48 4.03 -26.47
C ASP A 111 13.48 3.56 -25.39
N LEU A 112 13.13 2.51 -24.63
CA LEU A 112 14.04 1.85 -23.70
C LEU A 112 15.38 1.54 -24.40
N PRO A 113 16.52 2.03 -23.90
CA PRO A 113 17.80 1.84 -24.57
C PRO A 113 18.15 0.35 -24.73
N PRO A 114 18.66 -0.07 -25.89
CA PRO A 114 18.98 -1.47 -26.11
C PRO A 114 20.17 -1.90 -25.25
N TYR A 115 20.08 -3.08 -24.66
CA TYR A 115 21.21 -3.74 -24.02
C TYR A 115 22.38 -3.95 -25.03
N PRO A 116 23.65 -3.79 -24.61
CA PRO A 116 24.84 -3.98 -25.45
C PRO A 116 25.13 -5.47 -25.76
N ALA A 117 24.20 -6.13 -26.45
CA ALA A 117 24.25 -7.55 -26.77
C ALA A 117 25.51 -7.94 -27.54
N GLY A 118 26.13 -9.06 -27.15
CA GLY A 118 27.36 -9.57 -27.75
C GLY A 118 28.64 -8.84 -27.30
N LYS A 119 28.53 -7.74 -26.56
CA LYS A 119 29.68 -7.00 -26.01
C LYS A 119 29.94 -7.31 -24.53
N THR A 120 28.88 -7.60 -23.77
CA THR A 120 28.99 -7.96 -22.35
C THR A 120 27.92 -8.95 -21.90
N THR A 121 27.92 -9.26 -20.62
CA THR A 121 26.97 -10.14 -19.91
C THR A 121 26.59 -9.52 -18.57
N GLY A 122 25.43 -9.90 -18.03
CA GLY A 122 24.92 -9.39 -16.75
C GLY A 122 24.39 -7.95 -16.85
N ILE A 123 23.96 -7.41 -15.72
CA ILE A 123 23.32 -6.09 -15.62
C ILE A 123 24.31 -4.97 -15.93
N VAL A 124 23.89 -3.94 -16.67
CA VAL A 124 24.70 -2.75 -16.98
C VAL A 124 24.06 -1.49 -16.40
N THR A 125 24.87 -0.52 -15.99
CA THR A 125 24.39 0.80 -15.57
C THR A 125 24.05 1.65 -16.79
N LEU A 126 22.93 2.36 -16.77
CA LEU A 126 22.54 3.33 -17.78
C LEU A 126 22.78 4.76 -17.25
N ILE A 127 23.41 5.61 -18.06
CA ILE A 127 23.60 7.04 -17.78
C ILE A 127 23.20 7.89 -18.99
N GLN A 128 22.76 9.12 -18.75
CA GLN A 128 22.40 10.08 -19.79
C GLN A 128 22.94 11.48 -19.43
N PRO A 129 24.21 11.79 -19.75
CA PRO A 129 24.78 13.11 -19.51
C PRO A 129 23.99 14.19 -20.25
N GLY A 130 23.71 15.32 -19.59
CA GLY A 130 22.92 16.40 -20.19
C GLY A 130 21.44 16.05 -20.39
N ALA A 131 20.89 15.06 -19.66
CA ALA A 131 19.46 14.86 -19.56
C ALA A 131 18.79 16.14 -19.01
N ALA A 132 17.65 16.52 -19.59
CA ALA A 132 16.93 17.69 -19.13
C ALA A 132 16.39 17.44 -17.69
N PRO A 133 16.51 18.40 -16.77
CA PRO A 133 15.91 18.30 -15.46
C PRO A 133 14.38 18.26 -15.58
N TYR A 134 13.72 17.61 -14.60
CA TYR A 134 12.27 17.65 -14.48
C TYR A 134 11.84 18.96 -13.79
N GLU A 135 10.89 19.67 -14.39
CA GLU A 135 10.37 20.95 -13.89
C GLU A 135 9.14 20.73 -12.99
N TRP A 136 9.38 20.66 -11.68
CA TRP A 136 8.34 20.47 -10.66
C TRP A 136 7.31 21.60 -10.62
N GLN A 137 6.03 21.25 -10.62
CA GLN A 137 4.93 22.20 -10.57
C GLN A 137 4.40 22.43 -9.14
N SER A 138 4.46 21.43 -8.26
CA SER A 138 3.86 21.42 -6.92
C SER A 138 4.71 22.09 -5.81
N ASN A 139 5.34 23.24 -6.07
CA ASN A 139 6.31 23.85 -5.13
C ASN A 139 5.71 24.37 -3.81
N ASP A 140 4.39 24.57 -3.74
CA ASP A 140 3.69 25.03 -2.52
C ASP A 140 3.12 23.86 -1.68
N TYR A 141 3.39 22.62 -2.07
CA TYR A 141 2.91 21.42 -1.38
C TYR A 141 3.31 21.40 0.10
N GLN A 142 2.37 20.98 0.95
CA GLN A 142 2.56 20.78 2.37
C GLN A 142 2.19 19.35 2.73
N ALA A 143 3.15 18.62 3.27
CA ALA A 143 2.93 17.25 3.71
C ALA A 143 1.93 17.21 4.89
N PRO A 144 0.99 16.24 4.91
CA PRO A 144 0.08 16.04 6.03
C PRO A 144 0.82 15.84 7.38
N GLU A 145 0.20 16.21 8.49
CA GLU A 145 0.77 15.86 9.79
C GLU A 145 0.75 14.33 10.02
N LYS A 146 1.74 13.79 10.74
CA LYS A 146 1.84 12.35 11.04
C LYS A 146 0.54 11.74 11.60
N LYS A 147 -0.16 12.45 12.48
CA LYS A 147 -1.41 11.99 13.10
C LYS A 147 -2.62 12.00 12.15
N ASP A 148 -2.50 12.74 11.04
CA ASP A 148 -3.56 12.94 10.07
C ASP A 148 -3.48 11.97 8.90
N LEU A 149 -2.39 11.21 8.81
CA LEU A 149 -2.18 10.29 7.70
C LEU A 149 -3.32 9.25 7.58
N VAL A 150 -3.85 9.14 6.37
CA VAL A 150 -4.65 8.02 5.88
C VAL A 150 -3.91 7.48 4.66
N ILE A 151 -3.17 6.40 4.90
CA ILE A 151 -2.20 5.80 3.99
C ILE A 151 -2.90 4.72 3.17
N TYR A 152 -2.86 4.84 1.85
CA TYR A 152 -3.29 3.82 0.92
C TYR A 152 -2.08 2.98 0.50
N GLU A 153 -1.97 1.77 1.06
CA GLU A 153 -0.93 0.81 0.73
C GLU A 153 -1.25 0.17 -0.63
N LEU A 154 -0.34 0.32 -1.60
CA LEU A 154 -0.60 0.08 -3.02
C LEU A 154 0.51 -0.75 -3.67
N LEU A 155 0.14 -1.94 -4.13
CA LEU A 155 0.94 -2.78 -5.01
C LEU A 155 0.52 -2.57 -6.47
N ILE A 156 1.39 -1.92 -7.25
CA ILE A 156 1.08 -1.47 -8.64
C ILE A 156 0.52 -2.61 -9.49
N ARG A 157 1.17 -3.77 -9.42
CA ARG A 157 0.83 -4.98 -10.18
C ARG A 157 -0.61 -5.45 -9.98
N ASP A 158 -1.08 -5.40 -8.73
CA ASP A 158 -2.40 -5.91 -8.36
C ASP A 158 -3.45 -4.77 -8.37
N PHE A 159 -3.06 -3.54 -8.75
CA PHE A 159 -3.93 -2.36 -8.80
C PHE A 159 -4.28 -1.92 -10.23
N ILE A 160 -3.33 -1.94 -11.17
CA ILE A 160 -3.54 -1.47 -12.55
C ILE A 160 -2.94 -2.43 -13.57
N GLY A 161 -3.73 -2.93 -14.53
CA GLY A 161 -3.29 -4.02 -15.42
C GLY A 161 -2.17 -3.65 -16.40
N ARG A 162 -1.85 -2.36 -16.56
CA ARG A 162 -0.73 -1.88 -17.37
C ARG A 162 0.61 -1.85 -16.62
N HIS A 163 0.57 -1.88 -15.29
CA HIS A 163 1.75 -1.79 -14.43
C HIS A 163 2.66 -0.61 -14.77
N ASP A 164 2.12 0.61 -14.88
CA ASP A 164 2.93 1.78 -15.21
C ASP A 164 2.54 3.04 -14.40
N TYR A 165 3.49 3.95 -14.21
CA TYR A 165 3.27 5.17 -13.43
C TYR A 165 2.27 6.12 -14.08
N GLN A 166 2.19 6.13 -15.43
CA GLN A 166 1.25 6.98 -16.15
C GLN A 166 -0.20 6.59 -15.85
N THR A 167 -0.53 5.30 -15.93
CA THR A 167 -1.86 4.77 -15.61
C THR A 167 -2.14 4.90 -14.12
N LEU A 168 -1.13 4.73 -13.26
CA LEU A 168 -1.30 4.94 -11.82
C LEU A 168 -1.71 6.38 -11.52
N LYS A 169 -1.06 7.35 -12.17
CA LYS A 169 -1.39 8.77 -12.09
C LYS A 169 -2.85 9.05 -12.51
N ASP A 170 -3.35 8.39 -13.55
CA ASP A 170 -4.74 8.52 -13.99
C ASP A 170 -5.78 8.05 -12.94
N THR A 171 -5.36 7.27 -11.94
CA THR A 171 -6.23 6.83 -10.84
C THR A 171 -6.35 7.84 -9.69
N LEU A 172 -5.57 8.93 -9.69
CA LEU A 172 -5.50 9.84 -8.54
C LEU A 172 -6.84 10.54 -8.24
N ASP A 173 -7.73 10.70 -9.23
CA ASP A 173 -9.09 11.22 -9.01
C ASP A 173 -9.96 10.27 -8.17
N TYR A 174 -9.70 8.97 -8.21
CA TYR A 174 -10.36 7.99 -7.34
C TYR A 174 -9.83 8.10 -5.91
N LEU A 175 -8.51 8.12 -5.76
CA LEU A 175 -7.84 8.18 -4.46
C LEU A 175 -8.11 9.50 -3.73
N GLN A 176 -8.07 10.63 -4.43
CA GLN A 176 -8.46 11.94 -3.87
C GLN A 176 -9.94 11.94 -3.45
N ARG A 177 -10.82 11.31 -4.24
CA ARG A 177 -12.25 11.22 -3.90
C ARG A 177 -12.48 10.39 -2.65
N LEU A 178 -11.73 9.30 -2.46
CA LEU A 178 -11.74 8.51 -1.22
C LEU A 178 -11.29 9.34 -0.01
N GLY A 179 -10.41 10.31 -0.23
CA GLY A 179 -9.94 11.26 0.79
C GLY A 179 -8.64 10.85 1.48
N ILE A 180 -7.89 9.92 0.89
CA ILE A 180 -6.58 9.52 1.41
C ILE A 180 -5.64 10.73 1.42
N THR A 181 -4.63 10.70 2.30
CA THR A 181 -3.64 11.77 2.41
C THR A 181 -2.23 11.30 2.05
N ALA A 182 -2.03 9.99 1.89
CA ALA A 182 -0.75 9.43 1.49
C ALA A 182 -0.94 8.12 0.72
N ILE A 183 0.00 7.83 -0.17
CA ILE A 183 0.17 6.54 -0.84
C ILE A 183 1.46 5.94 -0.32
N GLU A 184 1.41 4.71 0.17
CA GLU A 184 2.58 3.88 0.40
C GLU A 184 2.75 2.95 -0.80
N LEU A 185 3.79 3.21 -1.60
CA LEU A 185 3.93 2.65 -2.94
C LEU A 185 4.87 1.46 -2.96
N MET A 186 4.38 0.35 -3.53
CA MET A 186 5.10 -0.91 -3.66
C MET A 186 5.00 -1.48 -5.10
N PRO A 187 6.08 -2.07 -5.63
CA PRO A 187 7.50 -1.80 -5.32
C PRO A 187 8.02 -0.57 -6.10
N VAL A 188 9.24 -0.12 -5.77
CA VAL A 188 9.85 1.06 -6.43
C VAL A 188 11.32 0.84 -6.82
N SER A 189 12.14 0.29 -5.94
CA SER A 189 13.53 -0.09 -6.28
C SER A 189 13.57 -1.28 -7.23
N GLU A 190 14.55 -1.32 -8.13
CA GLU A 190 14.78 -2.45 -9.04
C GLU A 190 14.99 -3.77 -8.28
N PHE A 191 14.28 -4.81 -8.71
CA PHE A 191 14.31 -6.16 -8.14
C PHE A 191 14.62 -7.23 -9.19
N GLU A 192 14.85 -8.47 -8.77
CA GLU A 192 15.10 -9.55 -9.74
C GLU A 192 13.79 -9.95 -10.45
N GLY A 193 13.75 -9.78 -11.78
CA GLY A 193 12.58 -10.07 -12.62
C GLY A 193 11.66 -8.86 -12.82
N ASN A 194 10.65 -9.00 -13.68
CA ASN A 194 9.69 -7.91 -13.94
C ASN A 194 8.40 -7.98 -13.09
N LEU A 195 8.16 -9.09 -12.38
CA LEU A 195 6.90 -9.31 -11.64
C LEU A 195 7.18 -9.81 -10.23
N SER A 196 7.13 -8.90 -9.26
CA SER A 196 7.38 -9.18 -7.84
C SER A 196 6.58 -8.22 -6.94
N TRP A 197 6.66 -8.43 -5.63
CA TRP A 197 6.29 -7.44 -4.60
C TRP A 197 7.45 -6.49 -4.26
N GLY A 198 8.65 -6.70 -4.83
CA GLY A 198 9.84 -5.87 -4.61
C GLY A 198 10.76 -6.33 -3.47
N TYR A 199 10.34 -7.31 -2.67
CA TYR A 199 11.14 -7.90 -1.58
C TYR A 199 12.29 -8.81 -2.04
N ASN A 200 12.75 -8.64 -3.27
CA ASN A 200 13.93 -9.27 -3.83
C ASN A 200 14.84 -8.24 -4.53
N PRO A 201 15.27 -7.18 -3.80
CA PRO A 201 15.93 -6.02 -4.39
C PRO A 201 17.29 -6.39 -5.00
N SER A 202 17.52 -5.91 -6.22
CA SER A 202 18.78 -6.04 -6.94
C SER A 202 19.59 -4.74 -6.87
N PHE A 203 18.94 -3.58 -7.06
CA PHE A 203 19.56 -2.24 -6.98
C PHE A 203 18.65 -1.27 -6.21
N HIS A 204 18.97 -1.02 -4.94
CA HIS A 204 18.14 -0.20 -4.04
C HIS A 204 17.99 1.28 -4.48
N GLN A 205 18.97 1.82 -5.24
CA GLN A 205 18.92 3.18 -5.76
C GLN A 205 18.26 3.28 -7.14
N ALA A 206 18.15 2.17 -7.87
CA ALA A 206 17.62 2.20 -9.22
C ALA A 206 16.09 2.22 -9.18
N LEU A 207 15.48 3.12 -9.95
CA LEU A 207 14.05 3.05 -10.21
C LEU A 207 13.78 1.83 -11.11
N ASP A 208 12.83 0.99 -10.70
CA ASP A 208 12.45 -0.16 -11.51
C ASP A 208 11.76 0.29 -12.80
N LYS A 209 12.49 0.11 -13.90
CA LYS A 209 12.07 0.50 -15.25
C LYS A 209 10.88 -0.29 -15.78
N TYR A 210 10.51 -1.41 -15.15
CA TYR A 210 9.31 -2.16 -15.54
C TYR A 210 8.05 -1.30 -15.45
N TYR A 211 8.00 -0.33 -14.53
CA TYR A 211 6.87 0.57 -14.34
C TYR A 211 6.95 1.88 -15.14
N GLY A 212 8.07 2.11 -15.84
CA GLY A 212 8.28 3.27 -16.70
C GLY A 212 9.53 4.09 -16.39
N PRO A 213 9.79 5.15 -17.18
CA PRO A 213 10.98 5.97 -17.05
C PRO A 213 10.88 6.98 -15.89
N ILE A 214 12.04 7.49 -15.44
CA ILE A 214 12.16 8.49 -14.35
C ILE A 214 11.19 9.68 -14.48
N PRO A 215 11.02 10.32 -15.66
CA PRO A 215 10.09 11.44 -15.80
C PRO A 215 8.64 11.09 -15.46
N ASP A 216 8.19 9.86 -15.74
CA ASP A 216 6.81 9.44 -15.45
C ASP A 216 6.60 9.24 -13.94
N PHE A 217 7.61 8.71 -13.25
CA PHE A 217 7.55 8.59 -11.78
C PHE A 217 7.56 9.97 -11.10
N LYS A 218 8.41 10.89 -11.56
CA LYS A 218 8.39 12.29 -11.08
C LYS A 218 7.05 12.96 -11.34
N ALA A 219 6.48 12.76 -12.53
CA ALA A 219 5.16 13.30 -12.87
C ALA A 219 4.04 12.69 -12.01
N PHE A 220 4.14 11.42 -11.60
CA PHE A 220 3.21 10.81 -10.65
C PHE A 220 3.30 11.49 -9.27
N ILE A 221 4.51 11.67 -8.73
CA ILE A 221 4.72 12.31 -7.42
C ILE A 221 4.25 13.77 -7.44
N ASP A 222 4.61 14.53 -8.48
CA ASP A 222 4.21 15.94 -8.63
C ASP A 222 2.67 16.09 -8.67
N GLU A 223 2.00 15.15 -9.33
CA GLU A 223 0.54 15.10 -9.42
C GLU A 223 -0.11 14.69 -8.08
N CYS A 224 0.51 13.80 -7.30
CA CYS A 224 0.10 13.51 -5.92
C CYS A 224 0.22 14.75 -5.02
N HIS A 225 1.37 15.44 -5.07
CA HIS A 225 1.62 16.66 -4.29
C HIS A 225 0.66 17.79 -4.63
N SER A 226 0.30 17.96 -5.92
CA SER A 226 -0.73 18.93 -6.33
C SER A 226 -2.11 18.69 -5.70
N ARG A 227 -2.38 17.45 -5.23
CA ARG A 227 -3.61 17.04 -4.53
C ARG A 227 -3.45 17.00 -3.01
N GLY A 228 -2.28 17.33 -2.46
CA GLY A 228 -1.99 17.19 -1.04
C GLY A 228 -1.82 15.74 -0.58
N ILE A 229 -1.44 14.83 -1.49
CA ILE A 229 -1.21 13.42 -1.21
C ILE A 229 0.30 13.18 -1.13
N ALA A 230 0.76 12.70 0.02
CA ALA A 230 2.15 12.29 0.21
C ALA A 230 2.46 10.97 -0.52
N VAL A 231 3.71 10.78 -0.95
CA VAL A 231 4.22 9.52 -1.50
C VAL A 231 5.31 8.96 -0.60
N ILE A 232 5.03 7.83 0.02
CA ILE A 232 5.92 7.11 0.93
C ILE A 232 6.43 5.88 0.18
N LEU A 233 7.75 5.67 0.16
CA LEU A 233 8.33 4.50 -0.50
C LEU A 233 8.49 3.35 0.49
N ASP A 234 8.09 2.15 0.07
CA ASP A 234 8.50 0.94 0.77
C ASP A 234 9.95 0.59 0.40
N VAL A 235 10.85 0.54 1.39
CA VAL A 235 12.29 0.31 1.18
C VAL A 235 12.77 -0.94 1.89
N VAL A 236 13.39 -1.83 1.11
CA VAL A 236 13.85 -3.14 1.54
C VAL A 236 15.35 -3.09 1.81
N PHE A 237 15.75 -2.59 2.97
CA PHE A 237 17.17 -2.52 3.35
C PHE A 237 17.63 -3.65 4.28
N ASN A 238 16.75 -4.58 4.66
CA ASN A 238 17.14 -5.72 5.51
C ASN A 238 18.00 -6.75 4.77
N HIS A 239 17.90 -6.85 3.44
CA HIS A 239 18.71 -7.76 2.64
C HIS A 239 18.89 -7.27 1.19
N ALA A 240 19.78 -7.92 0.44
CA ALA A 240 19.94 -7.78 -1.01
C ALA A 240 19.82 -9.15 -1.72
N PHE A 241 19.61 -9.18 -3.03
CA PHE A 241 19.58 -10.42 -3.83
C PHE A 241 20.82 -10.60 -4.74
N SER A 242 20.85 -11.69 -5.50
CA SER A 242 22.05 -12.21 -6.17
C SER A 242 22.54 -11.34 -7.33
N GLN A 243 21.63 -10.61 -7.96
CA GLN A 243 21.94 -9.60 -8.96
C GLN A 243 22.62 -8.35 -8.37
N SER A 244 22.58 -8.16 -7.04
CA SER A 244 23.19 -6.99 -6.40
C SER A 244 24.73 -6.97 -6.59
N PRO A 245 25.31 -5.86 -7.08
CA PRO A 245 26.75 -5.70 -7.17
C PRO A 245 27.47 -5.89 -5.83
N LEU A 246 26.81 -5.53 -4.71
CA LEU A 246 27.37 -5.68 -3.36
C LEU A 246 27.62 -7.16 -3.01
N ALA A 247 26.75 -8.06 -3.47
CA ALA A 247 26.91 -9.51 -3.31
C ALA A 247 27.95 -10.05 -4.30
N GLN A 248 27.84 -9.68 -5.58
CA GLN A 248 28.70 -10.20 -6.66
C GLN A 248 30.18 -9.85 -6.49
N LEU A 249 30.48 -8.65 -5.98
CA LEU A 249 31.86 -8.23 -5.69
C LEU A 249 32.56 -9.13 -4.68
N PHE A 250 31.82 -9.78 -3.77
CA PHE A 250 32.36 -10.57 -2.67
C PHE A 250 31.60 -11.89 -2.52
N TRP A 251 31.53 -12.65 -3.60
CA TRP A 251 30.75 -13.89 -3.67
C TRP A 251 31.57 -15.16 -3.38
N ASP A 252 31.02 -16.06 -2.56
CA ASP A 252 31.52 -17.42 -2.36
C ASP A 252 30.66 -18.39 -3.20
N PRO A 253 31.13 -18.81 -4.39
CA PRO A 253 30.35 -19.68 -5.27
C PRO A 253 30.23 -21.11 -4.74
N VAL A 254 31.05 -21.52 -3.76
CA VAL A 254 30.99 -22.88 -3.20
C VAL A 254 29.81 -23.00 -2.23
N ASN A 255 29.57 -21.96 -1.43
CA ASN A 255 28.53 -21.94 -0.41
C ASN A 255 27.31 -21.08 -0.79
N PHE A 256 27.30 -20.49 -1.98
CA PHE A 256 26.23 -19.61 -2.48
C PHE A 256 25.84 -18.50 -1.52
N ARG A 257 26.84 -17.74 -1.04
CA ARG A 257 26.66 -16.65 -0.07
C ARG A 257 27.72 -15.56 -0.22
N PRO A 258 27.51 -14.38 0.38
CA PRO A 258 28.57 -13.41 0.58
C PRO A 258 29.74 -14.00 1.36
N THR A 259 30.96 -13.65 0.96
CA THR A 259 32.18 -13.99 1.71
C THR A 259 32.25 -13.22 3.02
N ALA A 260 33.02 -13.72 4.00
CA ALA A 260 33.29 -13.00 5.24
C ALA A 260 34.05 -11.68 5.07
N ALA A 261 34.62 -11.43 3.88
CA ALA A 261 35.29 -10.17 3.54
C ALA A 261 34.33 -9.14 2.94
N ASN A 262 33.05 -9.49 2.71
CA ASN A 262 32.05 -8.55 2.23
C ASN A 262 31.87 -7.42 3.26
N PRO A 263 32.07 -6.15 2.89
CA PRO A 263 31.97 -5.05 3.84
C PRO A 263 30.53 -4.65 4.14
N TRP A 264 29.54 -5.10 3.36
CA TRP A 264 28.13 -4.74 3.54
C TRP A 264 27.28 -5.88 4.09
N LEU A 265 27.47 -7.09 3.58
CA LEU A 265 26.56 -8.22 3.80
C LEU A 265 27.14 -9.23 4.78
N ASN A 266 26.30 -9.79 5.65
CA ASN A 266 26.66 -10.92 6.48
C ASN A 266 26.71 -12.22 5.63
N PRO A 267 27.70 -13.11 5.85
CA PRO A 267 27.71 -14.43 5.20
C PRO A 267 26.54 -15.33 5.64
N THR A 268 26.03 -15.11 6.84
CA THR A 268 24.91 -15.82 7.43
C THR A 268 24.01 -14.79 8.10
N ALA A 269 22.71 -14.87 7.81
CA ALA A 269 21.73 -13.96 8.38
C ALA A 269 21.72 -13.93 9.91
N ARG A 270 21.40 -12.77 10.47
CA ARG A 270 21.35 -12.55 11.93
C ARG A 270 19.98 -12.76 12.56
N HIS A 271 18.95 -12.97 11.76
CA HIS A 271 17.57 -13.12 12.22
C HIS A 271 16.83 -14.21 11.42
N PRO A 272 15.72 -14.79 11.95
CA PRO A 272 15.08 -15.97 11.36
C PRO A 272 14.26 -15.71 10.08
N PHE A 273 13.94 -14.45 9.77
CA PHE A 273 13.06 -14.06 8.66
C PHE A 273 13.79 -13.45 7.45
N ASN A 274 15.10 -13.67 7.33
CA ASN A 274 15.85 -13.22 6.15
C ASN A 274 15.56 -14.11 4.93
N VAL A 275 15.18 -13.50 3.81
CA VAL A 275 14.89 -14.17 2.53
C VAL A 275 15.95 -13.94 1.45
N GLY A 276 16.89 -13.01 1.65
CA GLY A 276 17.99 -12.71 0.73
C GLY A 276 19.37 -12.79 1.39
N TYR A 277 20.25 -11.83 1.11
CA TYR A 277 21.55 -11.65 1.75
C TYR A 277 21.50 -10.50 2.75
N ASP A 278 21.50 -10.86 4.02
CA ASP A 278 21.37 -9.99 5.19
C ASP A 278 22.41 -8.86 5.24
N PHE A 279 21.96 -7.61 5.42
CA PHE A 279 22.85 -6.46 5.57
C PHE A 279 23.42 -6.35 6.99
N ASN A 280 24.70 -6.04 7.08
CA ASN A 280 25.34 -5.63 8.33
C ASN A 280 25.24 -4.11 8.51
N HIS A 281 24.19 -3.64 9.16
CA HIS A 281 23.97 -2.21 9.39
C HIS A 281 24.89 -1.58 10.45
N GLU A 282 25.69 -2.37 11.19
CA GLU A 282 26.77 -1.82 12.02
C GLU A 282 27.99 -1.41 11.18
N SER A 283 28.10 -1.93 9.94
CA SER A 283 29.20 -1.60 9.03
C SER A 283 29.12 -0.14 8.54
N PRO A 284 30.25 0.61 8.58
CA PRO A 284 30.31 1.93 7.96
C PRO A 284 30.03 1.91 6.45
N ALA A 285 30.32 0.80 5.75
CA ALA A 285 30.06 0.69 4.32
C ALA A 285 28.57 0.57 4.02
N THR A 286 27.82 -0.20 4.82
CA THR A 286 26.35 -0.30 4.75
C THR A 286 25.69 1.00 5.10
N LYS A 287 26.12 1.68 6.17
CA LYS A 287 25.58 2.99 6.54
C LYS A 287 25.73 3.98 5.40
N ARG A 288 26.94 4.18 4.87
CA ARG A 288 27.15 5.07 3.71
C ARG A 288 26.30 4.72 2.49
N TYR A 289 26.17 3.43 2.19
CA TYR A 289 25.33 2.97 1.07
C TYR A 289 23.87 3.35 1.27
N VAL A 290 23.29 3.01 2.42
CA VAL A 290 21.89 3.31 2.74
C VAL A 290 21.65 4.81 2.85
N ASP A 291 22.55 5.54 3.52
CA ASP A 291 22.46 7.00 3.71
C ASP A 291 22.33 7.71 2.35
N GLN A 292 23.23 7.39 1.41
CA GLN A 292 23.22 8.01 0.09
C GLN A 292 21.94 7.70 -0.72
N ILE A 293 21.35 6.52 -0.52
CA ILE A 293 20.13 6.12 -1.24
C ILE A 293 18.91 6.82 -0.67
N LEU A 294 18.82 6.93 0.67
CA LEU A 294 17.76 7.71 1.32
C LEU A 294 17.80 9.17 0.89
N GLU A 295 19.00 9.77 0.84
CA GLU A 295 19.21 11.13 0.33
C GLU A 295 18.77 11.24 -1.14
N TYR A 296 19.18 10.30 -1.99
CA TYR A 296 18.83 10.29 -3.41
C TYR A 296 17.32 10.30 -3.65
N TRP A 297 16.56 9.42 -2.98
CA TRP A 297 15.11 9.36 -3.16
C TRP A 297 14.41 10.66 -2.73
N LEU A 298 14.86 11.28 -1.64
CA LEU A 298 14.32 12.56 -1.16
C LEU A 298 14.68 13.73 -2.09
N GLU A 299 15.94 13.80 -2.55
CA GLU A 299 16.43 14.93 -3.36
C GLU A 299 15.97 14.85 -4.81
N GLU A 300 16.07 13.68 -5.44
CA GLU A 300 15.81 13.48 -6.87
C GLU A 300 14.31 13.40 -7.20
N PHE A 301 13.54 12.73 -6.33
CA PHE A 301 12.13 12.42 -6.54
C PHE A 301 11.18 13.16 -5.59
N ARG A 302 11.69 13.88 -4.59
CA ARG A 302 10.88 14.62 -3.60
C ARG A 302 9.88 13.73 -2.85
N VAL A 303 10.18 12.46 -2.63
CA VAL A 303 9.29 11.59 -1.85
C VAL A 303 9.16 12.09 -0.40
N ASP A 304 8.06 11.73 0.24
CA ASP A 304 7.68 12.26 1.55
C ASP A 304 8.20 11.43 2.73
N GLY A 305 8.82 10.28 2.46
CA GLY A 305 9.36 9.42 3.50
C GLY A 305 9.41 7.96 3.07
N PHE A 306 9.63 7.10 4.05
CA PHE A 306 9.93 5.70 3.85
C PHE A 306 9.22 4.81 4.87
N ARG A 307 8.70 3.66 4.42
CA ARG A 307 8.51 2.47 5.27
C ARG A 307 9.76 1.60 5.15
N PHE A 308 10.41 1.34 6.29
CA PHE A 308 11.50 0.38 6.36
C PHE A 308 10.93 -1.03 6.57
N ASP A 309 10.92 -1.82 5.50
CA ASP A 309 10.53 -3.22 5.52
C ASP A 309 11.46 -4.03 6.45
N LEU A 310 10.82 -4.84 7.30
CA LEU A 310 11.44 -5.69 8.30
C LEU A 310 12.54 -4.98 9.10
N SER A 311 12.31 -3.73 9.52
CA SER A 311 13.29 -2.90 10.26
C SER A 311 13.85 -3.58 11.53
N LYS A 312 13.11 -4.52 12.12
CA LYS A 312 13.59 -5.37 13.24
C LYS A 312 14.80 -6.23 12.86
N GLY A 313 14.97 -6.50 11.58
CA GLY A 313 16.08 -7.24 10.99
C GLY A 313 17.41 -6.50 11.02
N PHE A 314 17.42 -5.19 11.34
CA PHE A 314 18.63 -4.36 11.35
C PHE A 314 19.46 -4.59 12.62
N THR A 315 19.76 -5.86 12.90
CA THR A 315 20.41 -6.34 14.12
C THR A 315 21.62 -7.20 13.79
N GLN A 316 22.66 -7.07 14.60
CA GLN A 316 23.79 -8.01 14.60
C GLN A 316 23.72 -9.01 15.77
N LYS A 317 22.69 -8.92 16.62
CA LYS A 317 22.44 -9.88 17.70
C LYS A 317 21.79 -11.13 17.14
N PHE A 318 22.64 -12.06 16.69
CA PHE A 318 22.19 -13.31 16.11
C PHE A 318 21.16 -14.02 17.00
N ASN A 319 20.00 -14.31 16.43
CA ASN A 319 18.99 -15.17 17.04
C ASN A 319 18.19 -15.92 15.99
N THR A 320 17.66 -17.08 16.36
CA THR A 320 16.73 -17.88 15.52
C THR A 320 15.34 -17.96 16.14
N ASP A 321 15.19 -17.56 17.41
CA ASP A 321 13.92 -17.47 18.10
C ASP A 321 13.31 -16.07 17.89
N VAL A 322 12.07 -16.03 17.39
CA VAL A 322 11.37 -14.77 17.07
C VAL A 322 11.10 -13.94 18.33
N GLY A 323 10.79 -14.58 19.46
CA GLY A 323 10.54 -13.88 20.72
C GLY A 323 11.79 -13.21 21.26
N ALA A 324 12.93 -13.90 21.20
CA ALA A 324 14.22 -13.40 21.65
C ALA A 324 14.81 -12.35 20.69
N TRP A 325 14.59 -12.47 19.38
CA TRP A 325 14.92 -11.43 18.38
C TRP A 325 14.10 -10.14 18.57
N GLY A 326 12.86 -10.28 19.03
CA GLY A 326 11.97 -9.17 19.34
C GLY A 326 12.23 -8.49 20.68
N GLN A 327 13.22 -8.92 21.47
CA GLN A 327 13.60 -8.20 22.69
C GLN A 327 14.42 -6.95 22.35
N TYR A 328 14.55 -6.07 23.34
CA TYR A 328 15.17 -4.76 23.25
C TYR A 328 16.60 -4.84 22.71
N ASP A 329 16.85 -4.12 21.62
CA ASP A 329 18.14 -4.04 20.97
C ASP A 329 18.64 -2.60 20.79
N ALA A 330 19.46 -2.15 21.74
CA ALA A 330 20.12 -0.84 21.69
C ALA A 330 20.91 -0.57 20.40
N SER A 331 21.56 -1.58 19.77
CA SER A 331 22.34 -1.31 18.55
C SER A 331 21.42 -1.12 17.34
N ARG A 332 20.35 -1.92 17.24
CA ARG A 332 19.28 -1.73 16.26
C ARG A 332 18.62 -0.36 16.39
N ILE A 333 18.28 0.07 17.61
CA ILE A 333 17.74 1.41 17.86
C ILE A 333 18.70 2.50 17.38
N ALA A 334 20.00 2.39 17.69
CA ALA A 334 21.00 3.37 17.27
C ALA A 334 21.16 3.42 15.74
N ILE A 335 21.05 2.27 15.06
CA ILE A 335 21.06 2.19 13.59
C ILE A 335 19.84 2.90 13.00
N LEU A 336 18.64 2.63 13.50
CA LEU A 336 17.42 3.24 13.01
C LEU A 336 17.42 4.76 13.24
N LYS A 337 17.87 5.22 14.42
CA LYS A 337 18.01 6.65 14.72
C LYS A 337 18.99 7.36 13.78
N HIS A 338 20.11 6.71 13.44
CA HIS A 338 21.04 7.21 12.45
C HIS A 338 20.36 7.43 11.08
N TYR A 339 19.59 6.45 10.59
CA TYR A 339 18.87 6.61 9.31
C TYR A 339 17.78 7.67 9.36
N ALA A 340 17.06 7.79 10.48
CA ALA A 340 16.12 8.89 10.66
C ALA A 340 16.80 10.25 10.66
N ASP A 341 17.97 10.40 11.31
CA ASP A 341 18.73 11.65 11.28
C ASP A 341 19.17 12.01 9.85
N VAL A 342 19.60 11.02 9.05
CA VAL A 342 19.94 11.25 7.64
C VAL A 342 18.72 11.76 6.86
N ILE A 343 17.58 11.09 7.00
CA ILE A 343 16.31 11.49 6.38
C ILE A 343 15.94 12.93 6.79
N TRP A 344 15.95 13.22 8.08
CA TRP A 344 15.50 14.51 8.61
C TRP A 344 16.49 15.65 8.39
N ASN A 345 17.77 15.35 8.14
CA ASN A 345 18.75 16.35 7.69
C ASN A 345 18.47 16.82 6.25
N VAL A 346 17.89 15.96 5.40
CA VAL A 346 17.45 16.34 4.04
C VAL A 346 16.08 16.99 4.09
N ASN A 347 15.12 16.36 4.77
CA ASN A 347 13.76 16.86 4.93
C ASN A 347 13.25 16.58 6.36
N PRO A 348 13.16 17.60 7.24
CA PRO A 348 12.74 17.42 8.63
C PRO A 348 11.27 17.01 8.79
N LEU A 349 10.47 17.10 7.71
CA LEU A 349 9.07 16.68 7.69
C LEU A 349 8.89 15.25 7.16
N ALA A 350 9.94 14.62 6.64
CA ALA A 350 9.83 13.29 6.04
C ALA A 350 9.42 12.21 7.06
N TYR A 351 8.56 11.30 6.62
CA TYR A 351 8.08 10.19 7.43
C TYR A 351 9.12 9.07 7.51
N THR A 352 9.30 8.55 8.72
CA THR A 352 10.12 7.36 8.99
C THR A 352 9.21 6.32 9.64
N ILE A 353 8.68 5.41 8.84
CA ILE A 353 7.74 4.36 9.25
C ILE A 353 8.50 3.04 9.36
N LEU A 354 8.23 2.27 10.42
CA LEU A 354 8.92 1.02 10.70
C LEU A 354 7.95 -0.15 10.70
N GLU A 355 8.23 -1.17 9.89
CA GLU A 355 7.76 -2.52 10.21
C GLU A 355 8.71 -3.11 11.25
N HIS A 356 8.31 -3.08 12.52
CA HIS A 356 9.21 -3.38 13.63
C HIS A 356 8.77 -4.61 14.44
N PHE A 357 7.61 -4.58 15.09
CA PHE A 357 7.12 -5.72 15.88
C PHE A 357 8.15 -6.24 16.91
N ALA A 358 8.87 -5.32 17.56
CA ALA A 358 9.71 -5.61 18.71
C ALA A 358 8.92 -5.36 20.01
N GLU A 359 9.53 -5.64 21.16
CA GLU A 359 8.90 -5.33 22.43
C GLU A 359 8.62 -3.82 22.58
N ASN A 360 7.56 -3.50 23.31
CA ASN A 360 7.06 -2.12 23.38
C ASN A 360 8.08 -1.13 23.97
N SER A 361 9.04 -1.58 24.78
CA SER A 361 10.06 -0.70 25.36
C SER A 361 10.99 -0.11 24.28
N GLU A 362 11.34 -0.90 23.26
CA GLU A 362 12.13 -0.46 22.11
C GLU A 362 11.32 0.45 21.19
N GLU A 363 10.09 0.04 20.84
CA GLU A 363 9.22 0.87 20.01
C GLU A 363 8.93 2.22 20.69
N THR A 364 8.71 2.25 22.01
CA THR A 364 8.52 3.50 22.77
C THR A 364 9.71 4.44 22.59
N GLU A 365 10.94 3.93 22.58
CA GLU A 365 12.13 4.76 22.38
C GLU A 365 12.20 5.34 20.95
N LEU A 366 11.84 4.55 19.94
CA LEU A 366 11.82 4.97 18.54
C LEU A 366 10.69 5.97 18.25
N ILE A 367 9.50 5.74 18.81
CA ILE A 367 8.36 6.65 18.70
C ILE A 367 8.65 8.00 19.38
N ASN A 368 9.23 7.98 20.60
CA ASN A 368 9.65 9.20 21.29
C ASN A 368 10.76 9.96 20.54
N TYR A 369 11.53 9.28 19.69
CA TYR A 369 12.50 9.92 18.81
C TYR A 369 11.84 10.64 17.63
N GLY A 370 10.59 10.29 17.29
CA GLY A 370 9.81 10.92 16.23
C GLY A 370 9.45 9.98 15.07
N MET A 371 9.84 8.70 15.11
CA MET A 371 9.46 7.71 14.10
C MET A 371 7.99 7.29 14.27
N MET A 372 7.50 6.53 13.29
CA MET A 372 6.18 5.90 13.27
C MET A 372 6.33 4.38 13.18
N SER A 373 5.34 3.64 13.69
CA SER A 373 5.38 2.18 13.69
C SER A 373 4.13 1.60 13.06
N TRP A 374 4.33 0.62 12.20
CA TRP A 374 3.27 -0.19 11.64
C TRP A 374 2.57 -0.98 12.76
N GLY A 375 1.27 -0.77 12.89
CA GLY A 375 0.45 -1.22 14.00
C GLY A 375 -0.17 -2.60 13.79
N GLY A 376 0.56 -3.51 13.17
CA GLY A 376 0.21 -4.93 13.02
C GLY A 376 0.43 -5.78 14.27
N GLY A 377 0.67 -7.07 14.09
CA GLY A 377 0.98 -7.98 15.20
C GLY A 377 -0.24 -8.47 15.98
N GLY A 378 -1.39 -8.57 15.31
CA GLY A 378 -2.63 -9.14 15.86
C GLY A 378 -3.75 -8.13 16.09
N ILE A 379 -3.49 -6.82 15.95
CA ILE A 379 -4.52 -5.77 16.01
C ILE A 379 -5.53 -5.94 14.86
N GLN A 380 -5.04 -6.18 13.64
CA GLN A 380 -5.85 -6.47 12.47
C GLN A 380 -6.74 -7.70 12.71
N ASN A 381 -6.23 -8.74 13.38
CA ASN A 381 -7.02 -9.93 13.70
C ASN A 381 -8.22 -9.59 14.61
N GLN A 382 -8.12 -8.60 15.49
CA GLN A 382 -9.24 -8.16 16.33
C GLN A 382 -10.35 -7.51 15.49
N TYR A 383 -9.99 -6.74 14.45
CA TYR A 383 -10.97 -6.23 13.48
C TYR A 383 -11.61 -7.35 12.68
N LEU A 384 -10.81 -8.34 12.23
CA LEU A 384 -11.32 -9.51 11.52
C LEU A 384 -12.30 -10.32 12.39
N GLU A 385 -11.92 -10.71 13.61
CA GLU A 385 -12.79 -11.43 14.56
C GLU A 385 -14.04 -10.62 14.94
N GLY A 386 -13.87 -9.32 15.13
CA GLY A 386 -14.97 -8.39 15.32
C GLY A 386 -15.93 -8.43 14.14
N SER A 387 -15.46 -8.25 12.91
CA SER A 387 -16.28 -8.27 11.70
C SER A 387 -17.01 -9.60 11.51
N LEU A 388 -16.39 -10.73 11.89
CA LEU A 388 -16.99 -12.06 11.84
C LEU A 388 -18.16 -12.27 12.81
N GLY A 389 -18.26 -11.45 13.85
CA GLY A 389 -19.25 -11.64 14.92
C GLY A 389 -18.76 -12.50 16.08
N TYR A 390 -17.44 -12.57 16.28
CA TYR A 390 -16.79 -13.23 17.41
C TYR A 390 -16.27 -12.21 18.43
N ALA A 391 -15.77 -12.73 19.56
CA ALA A 391 -15.16 -11.91 20.60
C ALA A 391 -13.90 -11.21 20.06
N SER A 392 -13.77 -9.92 20.33
CA SER A 392 -12.68 -9.08 19.83
C SER A 392 -12.44 -7.89 20.75
N ASP A 393 -11.20 -7.42 20.81
CA ASP A 393 -10.80 -6.22 21.51
C ASP A 393 -10.03 -5.27 20.59
N LEU A 394 -10.67 -4.17 20.18
CA LEU A 394 -10.08 -3.20 19.25
C LEU A 394 -9.15 -2.20 19.96
N THR A 395 -9.01 -2.26 21.29
CA THR A 395 -8.22 -1.30 22.09
C THR A 395 -6.77 -1.18 21.61
N GLY A 396 -6.19 -2.28 21.12
CA GLY A 396 -4.81 -2.31 20.61
C GLY A 396 -4.53 -1.38 19.43
N SER A 397 -5.57 -0.89 18.74
CA SER A 397 -5.43 0.08 17.65
C SER A 397 -5.19 1.52 18.11
N SER A 398 -5.34 1.81 19.40
CA SER A 398 -4.97 3.10 19.98
C SER A 398 -3.53 3.09 20.45
N TYR A 399 -2.76 4.13 20.11
CA TYR A 399 -1.40 4.33 20.62
C TYR A 399 -1.36 4.38 22.16
N THR A 400 -2.45 4.81 22.81
CA THR A 400 -2.54 4.86 24.27
C THR A 400 -2.54 3.48 24.92
N SER A 401 -2.93 2.42 24.19
CA SER A 401 -2.84 1.04 24.70
C SER A 401 -1.40 0.57 24.88
N ARG A 402 -0.45 1.24 24.20
CA ARG A 402 1.00 1.02 24.32
C ARG A 402 1.65 1.97 25.34
N GLY A 403 0.86 2.82 26.00
CA GLY A 403 1.36 3.85 26.91
C GLY A 403 2.09 4.98 26.20
N TRP A 404 1.91 5.14 24.89
CA TRP A 404 2.54 6.20 24.12
C TRP A 404 1.74 7.50 24.26
N THR A 405 2.43 8.63 24.21
CA THR A 405 1.84 9.97 24.18
C THR A 405 1.73 10.53 22.76
N LEU A 406 2.60 10.06 21.85
CA LEU A 406 2.59 10.46 20.44
C LEU A 406 1.69 9.52 19.62
N PRO A 407 0.73 10.04 18.83
CA PRO A 407 -0.16 9.24 17.99
C PRO A 407 0.56 8.78 16.71
N HIS A 408 1.62 7.99 16.85
CA HIS A 408 2.48 7.53 15.75
C HIS A 408 2.33 6.03 15.44
N LEU A 409 1.33 5.37 16.04
CA LEU A 409 0.92 4.01 15.70
C LEU A 409 0.06 4.04 14.44
N ILE A 410 0.42 3.27 13.41
CA ILE A 410 -0.34 3.14 12.16
C ILE A 410 -1.04 1.78 12.14
N PRO A 411 -2.21 1.62 12.79
CA PRO A 411 -2.97 0.39 12.69
C PRO A 411 -3.60 0.24 11.30
N TYR A 412 -4.00 -0.99 10.99
CA TYR A 412 -4.72 -1.36 9.78
C TYR A 412 -5.70 -2.50 10.11
N MET A 413 -6.77 -2.62 9.32
CA MET A 413 -7.75 -3.72 9.45
C MET A 413 -7.33 -4.96 8.67
N GLU A 414 -6.53 -4.77 7.63
CA GLU A 414 -5.95 -5.75 6.72
C GLU A 414 -4.75 -5.09 5.99
N SER A 415 -3.84 -5.90 5.45
CA SER A 415 -2.62 -5.46 4.76
C SER A 415 -2.31 -6.41 3.58
N HIS A 416 -1.18 -6.21 2.92
CA HIS A 416 -0.66 -7.18 1.95
C HIS A 416 -0.30 -8.55 2.55
N ASP A 417 0.07 -8.63 3.84
CA ASP A 417 0.52 -9.86 4.51
C ASP A 417 -0.58 -10.64 5.23
N GLU A 418 -1.66 -9.96 5.60
CA GLU A 418 -2.72 -10.51 6.44
C GLU A 418 -4.07 -10.65 5.72
N GLU A 419 -4.90 -11.60 6.17
CA GLU A 419 -6.08 -12.02 5.41
C GLU A 419 -7.17 -10.94 5.36
N ARG A 420 -7.90 -10.95 4.24
CA ARG A 420 -8.90 -9.92 3.91
C ARG A 420 -10.19 -10.09 4.68
N MET A 421 -10.75 -8.98 5.15
CA MET A 421 -11.95 -8.93 5.96
C MET A 421 -13.15 -9.51 5.24
N MET A 422 -13.40 -9.11 4.00
CA MET A 422 -14.55 -9.62 3.25
C MET A 422 -14.41 -11.11 2.93
N TYR A 423 -13.21 -11.57 2.56
CA TYR A 423 -12.95 -13.00 2.38
C TYR A 423 -13.27 -13.77 3.67
N LYS A 424 -12.80 -13.29 4.83
CA LYS A 424 -13.10 -13.95 6.11
C LYS A 424 -14.60 -13.92 6.42
N ASN A 425 -15.28 -12.79 6.23
CA ASN A 425 -16.71 -12.65 6.50
C ASN A 425 -17.54 -13.70 5.76
N GLU A 426 -17.30 -13.85 4.45
CA GLU A 426 -18.03 -14.79 3.60
C GLU A 426 -17.77 -16.26 3.95
N ASN A 427 -16.56 -16.59 4.40
CA ASN A 427 -16.17 -17.99 4.63
C ASN A 427 -16.37 -18.45 6.08
N PHE A 428 -16.12 -17.57 7.06
CA PHE A 428 -16.00 -17.91 8.47
C PHE A 428 -16.96 -17.12 9.38
N GLY A 429 -17.77 -16.24 8.81
CA GLY A 429 -18.72 -15.41 9.54
C GLY A 429 -19.67 -16.19 10.44
N ASN A 430 -19.95 -15.64 11.62
CA ASN A 430 -20.89 -16.18 12.58
C ASN A 430 -22.34 -15.89 12.14
N SER A 431 -23.30 -16.61 12.71
CA SER A 431 -24.73 -16.42 12.42
C SER A 431 -25.61 -16.68 13.63
N SER A 432 -26.79 -16.05 13.65
CA SER A 432 -27.84 -16.34 14.63
C SER A 432 -29.22 -16.02 14.05
N GLY A 433 -30.13 -16.99 14.10
CA GLY A 433 -31.45 -16.85 13.50
C GLY A 433 -31.36 -16.51 12.01
N ASN A 434 -31.91 -15.37 11.61
CA ASN A 434 -31.90 -14.90 10.22
C ASN A 434 -30.70 -13.99 9.89
N TYR A 435 -29.80 -13.73 10.84
CA TYR A 435 -28.62 -12.90 10.63
C TYR A 435 -27.41 -13.79 10.34
N ASN A 436 -26.81 -13.64 9.17
CA ASN A 436 -25.67 -14.44 8.75
C ASN A 436 -24.58 -13.56 8.15
N VAL A 437 -23.41 -13.49 8.81
CA VAL A 437 -22.28 -12.68 8.33
C VAL A 437 -21.71 -13.20 7.01
N LYS A 438 -21.94 -14.48 6.67
CA LYS A 438 -21.50 -15.06 5.40
C LYS A 438 -22.30 -14.58 4.18
N ASP A 439 -23.44 -13.93 4.40
CA ASP A 439 -24.21 -13.34 3.31
C ASP A 439 -23.47 -12.08 2.82
N PHE A 440 -23.20 -11.98 1.53
CA PHE A 440 -22.43 -10.88 0.91
C PHE A 440 -22.77 -9.48 1.43
N ILE A 441 -24.06 -9.11 1.42
CA ILE A 441 -24.53 -7.80 1.88
C ILE A 441 -24.32 -7.63 3.39
N THR A 442 -24.53 -8.67 4.18
CA THR A 442 -24.27 -8.63 5.62
C THR A 442 -22.77 -8.47 5.87
N GLY A 443 -21.92 -9.19 5.15
CA GLY A 443 -20.46 -9.06 5.21
C GLY A 443 -19.99 -7.64 4.92
N LEU A 444 -20.51 -6.99 3.87
CA LEU A 444 -20.21 -5.59 3.57
C LEU A 444 -20.61 -4.65 4.72
N ARG A 445 -21.80 -4.86 5.31
CA ARG A 445 -22.23 -4.08 6.49
C ARG A 445 -21.35 -4.31 7.72
N ARG A 446 -20.73 -5.49 7.85
CA ARG A 446 -19.71 -5.74 8.89
C ARG A 446 -18.43 -4.96 8.62
N ALA A 447 -18.03 -4.81 7.36
CA ALA A 447 -16.92 -3.95 6.99
C ALA A 447 -17.23 -2.46 7.25
N GLU A 448 -18.46 -2.00 6.98
CA GLU A 448 -18.93 -0.65 7.34
C GLU A 448 -18.85 -0.41 8.86
N LEU A 449 -19.32 -1.37 9.66
CA LEU A 449 -19.22 -1.34 11.13
C LEU A 449 -17.75 -1.28 11.59
N ALA A 450 -16.88 -2.12 11.05
CA ALA A 450 -15.46 -2.13 11.41
C ALA A 450 -14.79 -0.79 11.05
N ALA A 451 -15.04 -0.25 9.86
CA ALA A 451 -14.54 1.04 9.41
C ALA A 451 -14.96 2.18 10.34
N THR A 452 -16.21 2.15 10.84
CA THR A 452 -16.77 3.15 11.76
C THR A 452 -16.02 3.21 13.10
N PHE A 453 -15.39 2.11 13.51
CA PHE A 453 -14.55 2.05 14.72
C PHE A 453 -13.05 2.22 14.44
N PHE A 454 -12.65 2.22 13.17
CA PHE A 454 -11.26 2.31 12.75
C PHE A 454 -10.87 3.74 12.39
N TYR A 455 -11.48 4.34 11.36
CA TYR A 455 -11.05 5.63 10.82
C TYR A 455 -11.24 6.81 11.78
N PRO A 456 -12.33 6.89 12.57
CA PRO A 456 -12.50 7.97 13.55
C PRO A 456 -11.51 7.94 14.73
N LEU A 457 -10.85 6.81 14.98
CA LEU A 457 -9.92 6.69 16.10
C LEU A 457 -8.71 7.61 15.87
N PRO A 458 -8.31 8.45 16.85
CA PRO A 458 -7.18 9.36 16.69
C PRO A 458 -5.86 8.68 16.27
N GLY A 459 -5.01 9.44 15.56
CA GLY A 459 -3.76 8.94 14.98
C GLY A 459 -3.90 8.39 13.55
N PRO A 460 -2.78 8.06 12.88
CA PRO A 460 -2.77 7.68 11.48
C PRO A 460 -3.49 6.36 11.23
N LYS A 461 -3.83 6.08 9.98
CA LYS A 461 -4.51 4.87 9.55
C LYS A 461 -3.89 4.38 8.24
N MET A 462 -3.86 3.08 8.04
CA MET A 462 -3.53 2.48 6.75
C MET A 462 -4.67 1.59 6.28
N LEU A 463 -4.93 1.60 4.97
CA LEU A 463 -5.79 0.67 4.28
C LEU A 463 -5.05 0.02 3.12
N TRP A 464 -5.31 -1.27 2.90
CA TRP A 464 -4.85 -1.99 1.73
C TRP A 464 -5.78 -1.78 0.55
N GLN A 465 -5.22 -1.73 -0.66
CA GLN A 465 -5.97 -1.46 -1.88
C GLN A 465 -7.21 -2.33 -2.06
N PHE A 466 -8.31 -1.71 -2.51
CA PHE A 466 -9.64 -2.29 -2.68
C PHE A 466 -10.36 -2.73 -1.38
N GLY A 467 -9.75 -2.59 -0.19
CA GLY A 467 -10.40 -2.87 1.09
C GLY A 467 -11.64 -1.99 1.30
N GLU A 468 -11.60 -0.74 0.83
CA GLU A 468 -12.71 0.22 0.81
C GLU A 468 -13.89 -0.20 -0.09
N LEU A 469 -13.69 -1.20 -0.95
CA LEU A 469 -14.70 -1.83 -1.79
C LEU A 469 -15.02 -3.27 -1.36
N GLY A 470 -14.44 -3.72 -0.25
CA GLY A 470 -14.67 -5.03 0.33
C GLY A 470 -13.99 -6.15 -0.45
N TYR A 471 -12.69 -6.01 -0.72
CA TYR A 471 -11.93 -7.02 -1.47
C TYR A 471 -12.00 -8.40 -0.80
N ASP A 472 -12.56 -9.37 -1.52
CA ASP A 472 -13.09 -10.64 -1.01
C ASP A 472 -12.31 -11.87 -1.46
N TYR A 473 -11.21 -11.68 -2.17
CA TYR A 473 -10.29 -12.77 -2.47
C TYR A 473 -9.44 -13.11 -1.26
N SER A 474 -8.94 -14.34 -1.15
CA SER A 474 -7.89 -14.65 -0.17
C SER A 474 -6.54 -14.06 -0.60
N ILE A 475 -5.69 -13.71 0.35
CA ILE A 475 -4.25 -13.48 0.12
C ILE A 475 -3.53 -14.69 -0.49
N ASN A 476 -4.14 -15.88 -0.44
CA ASN A 476 -3.66 -17.13 -1.02
C ASN A 476 -4.38 -17.50 -2.34
N THR A 477 -5.09 -16.56 -2.96
CA THR A 477 -5.74 -16.78 -4.26
C THR A 477 -4.68 -16.95 -5.35
N CYS A 478 -4.79 -18.05 -6.09
CA CYS A 478 -4.00 -18.36 -7.29
C CYS A 478 -4.61 -17.70 -8.53
N GLU A 479 -3.80 -17.56 -9.59
CA GLU A 479 -4.26 -16.96 -10.86
C GLU A 479 -5.37 -17.77 -11.55
N ASP A 480 -5.45 -19.08 -11.30
CA ASP A 480 -6.52 -19.95 -11.78
C ASP A 480 -7.81 -19.88 -10.93
N GLY A 481 -7.81 -19.05 -9.88
CA GLY A 481 -8.92 -18.86 -8.94
C GLY A 481 -8.97 -19.87 -7.80
N SER A 482 -8.06 -20.85 -7.74
CA SER A 482 -7.93 -21.75 -6.58
C SER A 482 -7.30 -21.02 -5.38
N ILE A 483 -7.32 -21.65 -4.20
CA ILE A 483 -6.73 -21.09 -2.97
C ILE A 483 -5.66 -22.05 -2.47
N SER A 484 -4.41 -21.59 -2.43
CA SER A 484 -3.25 -22.34 -1.94
C SER A 484 -2.25 -21.41 -1.27
N ASN A 485 -1.61 -21.87 -0.19
CA ASN A 485 -0.53 -21.12 0.46
C ASN A 485 0.65 -20.84 -0.48
N ASP A 486 0.85 -21.67 -1.50
CA ASP A 486 1.89 -21.46 -2.52
C ASP A 486 1.60 -20.25 -3.41
N CYS A 487 0.36 -19.76 -3.42
CA CYS A 487 -0.08 -18.63 -4.24
C CYS A 487 -0.06 -17.29 -3.49
N ARG A 488 0.63 -17.21 -2.34
CA ARG A 488 0.77 -15.96 -1.57
C ARG A 488 1.23 -14.81 -2.46
N LEU A 489 2.31 -15.04 -3.20
CA LEU A 489 2.95 -14.03 -4.05
C LEU A 489 2.35 -13.94 -5.47
N SER A 490 1.41 -14.84 -5.83
CA SER A 490 0.73 -14.81 -7.14
C SER A 490 -0.04 -13.50 -7.33
N ASN A 491 -0.23 -13.09 -8.59
CA ASN A 491 -1.00 -11.90 -8.91
C ASN A 491 -2.44 -12.06 -8.41
N LYS A 492 -2.95 -11.00 -7.77
CA LYS A 492 -4.33 -10.97 -7.28
C LYS A 492 -5.23 -10.23 -8.26
N PRO A 493 -6.52 -10.64 -8.41
CA PRO A 493 -7.40 -10.02 -9.40
C PRO A 493 -7.59 -8.53 -9.17
N ILE A 494 -7.42 -7.72 -10.22
CA ILE A 494 -7.70 -6.29 -10.22
C ILE A 494 -9.22 -6.08 -10.30
N ARG A 495 -9.83 -5.39 -9.33
CA ARG A 495 -11.30 -5.28 -9.21
C ARG A 495 -11.85 -3.86 -9.23
N TRP A 496 -11.45 -3.06 -10.22
CA TRP A 496 -12.08 -1.75 -10.48
C TRP A 496 -13.59 -1.85 -10.78
N ASP A 497 -14.06 -3.00 -11.25
CA ASP A 497 -15.49 -3.29 -11.43
C ASP A 497 -16.28 -3.22 -10.11
N TYR A 498 -15.63 -3.42 -8.96
CA TYR A 498 -16.29 -3.31 -7.65
C TYR A 498 -16.91 -1.96 -7.38
N TYR A 499 -16.34 -0.87 -7.91
CA TYR A 499 -16.91 0.46 -7.76
C TYR A 499 -18.29 0.61 -8.45
N GLN A 500 -18.60 -0.25 -9.42
CA GLN A 500 -19.87 -0.23 -10.13
C GLN A 500 -20.98 -0.97 -9.37
N SER A 501 -20.63 -1.80 -8.38
CA SER A 501 -21.60 -2.48 -7.51
C SER A 501 -22.19 -1.48 -6.50
N PRO A 502 -23.52 -1.27 -6.45
CA PRO A 502 -24.14 -0.33 -5.53
C PRO A 502 -23.77 -0.58 -4.06
N SER A 503 -23.81 -1.83 -3.61
CA SER A 503 -23.52 -2.19 -2.22
C SER A 503 -22.04 -2.04 -1.86
N ARG A 504 -21.11 -2.31 -2.78
CA ARG A 504 -19.68 -2.05 -2.55
C ARG A 504 -19.38 -0.55 -2.58
N ARG A 505 -20.03 0.18 -3.49
CA ARG A 505 -19.94 1.64 -3.51
C ARG A 505 -20.48 2.26 -2.22
N LYS A 506 -21.48 1.67 -1.60
CA LYS A 506 -21.95 2.10 -0.27
C LYS A 506 -20.86 1.98 0.80
N LEU A 507 -20.11 0.88 0.81
CA LEU A 507 -18.94 0.73 1.69
C LEU A 507 -17.90 1.82 1.38
N PHE A 508 -17.60 2.06 0.10
CA PHE A 508 -16.69 3.14 -0.32
C PHE A 508 -17.14 4.51 0.21
N GLU A 509 -18.41 4.88 0.01
CA GLU A 509 -18.91 6.18 0.48
C GLU A 509 -18.92 6.25 2.02
N THR A 510 -19.12 5.12 2.72
CA THR A 510 -18.99 5.05 4.19
C THR A 510 -17.56 5.32 4.63
N VAL A 511 -16.58 4.62 4.04
CA VAL A 511 -15.14 4.82 4.32
C VAL A 511 -14.73 6.26 4.01
N ARG A 512 -15.07 6.77 2.84
CA ARG A 512 -14.85 8.16 2.43
C ARG A 512 -15.42 9.15 3.43
N SER A 513 -16.64 8.91 3.91
CA SER A 513 -17.32 9.79 4.87
C SER A 513 -16.59 9.84 6.21
N LEU A 514 -16.05 8.71 6.66
CA LEU A 514 -15.29 8.60 7.90
C LEU A 514 -13.89 9.23 7.78
N ILE A 515 -13.23 9.04 6.63
CA ILE A 515 -11.95 9.69 6.32
C ILE A 515 -12.13 11.22 6.25
N TYR A 516 -13.23 11.68 5.65
CA TYR A 516 -13.58 13.10 5.62
C TYR A 516 -13.74 13.67 7.03
N LEU A 517 -14.47 12.97 7.92
CA LEU A 517 -14.59 13.37 9.32
C LEU A 517 -13.20 13.51 9.99
N LYS A 518 -12.35 12.49 9.85
CA LYS A 518 -11.00 12.47 10.40
C LYS A 518 -10.15 13.66 9.94
N THR A 519 -10.21 13.97 8.65
CA THR A 519 -9.31 14.95 8.03
C THR A 519 -9.78 16.39 8.21
N HIS A 520 -11.09 16.63 8.29
CA HIS A 520 -11.69 17.98 8.27
C HIS A 520 -12.12 18.51 9.65
N TYR A 521 -12.35 17.64 10.64
CA TYR A 521 -12.86 18.08 11.95
C TYR A 521 -11.84 17.83 13.07
N PRO A 522 -11.40 18.87 13.81
CA PRO A 522 -10.35 18.75 14.83
C PRO A 522 -10.60 17.70 15.92
N VAL A 523 -11.86 17.44 16.31
CA VAL A 523 -12.18 16.46 17.35
C VAL A 523 -11.73 15.04 17.00
N PHE A 524 -11.64 14.67 15.72
CA PHE A 524 -11.13 13.36 15.30
C PHE A 524 -9.59 13.26 15.36
N LYS A 525 -8.94 14.34 15.76
CA LYS A 525 -7.50 14.46 16.01
C LYS A 525 -7.21 14.75 17.48
N THR A 526 -8.21 14.62 18.35
CA THR A 526 -8.12 14.90 19.79
C THR A 526 -7.23 13.89 20.51
N GLU A 527 -6.63 14.35 21.62
CA GLU A 527 -5.92 13.50 22.59
C GLU A 527 -6.82 13.11 23.77
N ASP A 528 -8.05 13.66 23.84
CA ASP A 528 -9.03 13.39 24.90
C ASP A 528 -10.19 12.54 24.36
N PHE A 529 -10.17 11.25 24.71
CA PHE A 529 -11.13 10.28 24.21
C PHE A 529 -11.30 9.08 25.14
N ASP A 530 -12.50 8.51 25.14
CA ASP A 530 -12.85 7.29 25.88
C ASP A 530 -13.06 6.11 24.94
N LEU A 531 -12.47 4.95 25.28
CA LEU A 531 -12.55 3.72 24.49
C LEU A 531 -13.22 2.59 25.27
N PHE A 532 -14.29 2.02 24.70
CA PHE A 532 -14.98 0.83 25.22
C PHE A 532 -15.04 -0.24 24.13
N LEU A 533 -13.93 -0.95 23.92
CA LEU A 533 -13.69 -1.70 22.68
C LEU A 533 -13.56 -3.23 22.83
N SER A 534 -13.71 -3.80 24.02
CA SER A 534 -13.55 -5.24 24.28
C SER A 534 -14.86 -6.05 24.30
N ALA A 535 -16.00 -5.39 24.56
CA ALA A 535 -17.30 -6.05 24.56
C ALA A 535 -17.86 -6.25 23.14
N SER A 536 -18.94 -7.04 23.00
CA SER A 536 -19.63 -7.24 21.72
C SER A 536 -20.34 -5.96 21.24
N THR A 537 -20.81 -5.13 22.16
CA THR A 537 -21.21 -3.76 21.88
C THR A 537 -20.06 -2.82 22.21
N LYS A 538 -19.67 -1.96 21.26
CA LYS A 538 -18.51 -1.09 21.41
C LYS A 538 -18.93 0.38 21.36
N ARG A 539 -18.14 1.24 22.02
CA ARG A 539 -18.32 2.71 22.01
C ARG A 539 -16.99 3.44 21.95
N ILE A 540 -16.97 4.59 21.28
CA ILE A 540 -15.88 5.58 21.32
C ILE A 540 -16.51 6.95 21.61
N PHE A 541 -15.93 7.70 22.54
CA PHE A 541 -16.22 9.12 22.72
C PHE A 541 -14.98 9.95 22.38
N LEU A 542 -15.18 11.02 21.61
CA LEU A 542 -14.12 11.97 21.28
C LEU A 542 -14.54 13.34 21.80
N HIS A 543 -13.64 13.98 22.55
CA HIS A 543 -13.92 15.22 23.27
C HIS A 543 -13.15 16.38 22.65
N SER A 544 -13.83 17.52 22.52
CA SER A 544 -13.19 18.80 22.19
C SER A 544 -14.04 19.95 22.69
N ASN A 545 -13.47 21.15 22.75
CA ASN A 545 -14.21 22.35 23.18
C ASN A 545 -15.39 22.71 22.24
N ASP A 546 -15.32 22.30 20.97
CA ASP A 546 -16.27 22.72 19.93
C ASP A 546 -17.29 21.64 19.56
N MET A 547 -16.94 20.37 19.75
CA MET A 547 -17.77 19.23 19.35
C MET A 547 -17.47 17.99 20.19
N GLU A 548 -18.54 17.29 20.56
CA GLU A 548 -18.52 15.95 21.15
C GLU A 548 -18.95 14.92 20.09
N VAL A 549 -18.30 13.76 20.08
CA VAL A 549 -18.61 12.65 19.17
C VAL A 549 -18.93 11.40 19.97
N ALA A 550 -19.99 10.69 19.59
CA ALA A 550 -20.35 9.40 20.14
C ALA A 550 -20.52 8.35 19.04
N ILE A 551 -19.62 7.36 19.02
CA ILE A 551 -19.61 6.25 18.06
C ILE A 551 -20.05 4.99 18.78
N GLN A 552 -20.97 4.24 18.18
CA GLN A 552 -21.64 3.10 18.83
C GLN A 552 -21.90 1.99 17.81
N GLY A 553 -21.77 0.73 18.22
CA GLY A 553 -22.05 -0.38 17.32
C GLY A 553 -22.11 -1.75 17.99
N ASN A 554 -22.85 -2.65 17.35
CA ASN A 554 -23.08 -4.02 17.80
C ASN A 554 -22.33 -5.02 16.92
N PHE A 555 -21.15 -5.44 17.38
CA PHE A 555 -20.35 -6.51 16.78
C PHE A 555 -20.90 -7.91 17.10
N GLY A 556 -21.98 -8.05 17.87
CA GLY A 556 -22.67 -9.34 18.03
C GLY A 556 -23.47 -9.76 16.80
N VAL A 557 -23.96 -11.00 16.82
CA VAL A 557 -24.91 -11.58 15.83
C VAL A 557 -26.35 -11.61 16.35
N THR A 558 -26.62 -11.04 17.51
CA THR A 558 -27.96 -10.84 18.09
C THR A 558 -28.17 -9.38 18.47
N ALA A 559 -29.42 -8.95 18.58
CA ALA A 559 -29.73 -7.61 19.08
C ALA A 559 -29.19 -7.42 20.52
N ALA A 560 -28.70 -6.22 20.82
CA ALA A 560 -28.14 -5.88 22.12
C ALA A 560 -28.45 -4.43 22.49
N ASN A 561 -28.46 -4.12 23.78
CA ASN A 561 -28.61 -2.75 24.26
C ASN A 561 -27.24 -2.15 24.57
N ILE A 562 -27.02 -0.93 24.09
CA ILE A 562 -25.88 -0.09 24.47
C ILE A 562 -26.37 0.89 25.54
N THR A 563 -25.92 0.69 26.77
CA THR A 563 -26.15 1.62 27.88
C THR A 563 -25.08 2.70 27.90
N SER A 564 -25.37 3.84 28.55
CA SER A 564 -24.44 4.96 28.61
C SER A 564 -23.95 5.38 27.22
N ALA A 565 -24.88 5.50 26.28
CA ALA A 565 -24.58 5.67 24.86
C ALA A 565 -23.95 7.04 24.53
N PHE A 566 -24.09 8.03 25.42
CA PHE A 566 -23.62 9.39 25.21
C PHE A 566 -22.86 9.91 26.44
N PRO A 567 -21.82 10.73 26.25
CA PRO A 567 -21.06 11.32 27.35
C PRO A 567 -21.84 12.44 28.06
N GLU A 568 -22.76 13.11 27.36
CA GLU A 568 -23.54 14.24 27.89
C GLU A 568 -24.99 14.27 27.37
N THR A 569 -25.83 15.05 28.05
CA THR A 569 -27.21 15.33 27.66
C THR A 569 -27.29 16.45 26.63
N GLY A 570 -28.29 16.43 25.76
CA GLY A 570 -28.50 17.49 24.78
C GLY A 570 -28.98 16.96 23.44
N TRP A 571 -28.96 17.81 22.42
CA TRP A 571 -29.24 17.39 21.04
C TRP A 571 -28.02 16.72 20.43
N TRP A 572 -28.25 15.54 19.87
CA TRP A 572 -27.28 14.77 19.11
C TRP A 572 -27.80 14.54 17.69
N TYR A 573 -26.91 14.56 16.71
CA TYR A 573 -27.23 14.44 15.29
C TYR A 573 -26.52 13.23 14.71
N GLU A 574 -27.28 12.31 14.12
CA GLU A 574 -26.73 11.10 13.52
C GLU A 574 -26.16 11.43 12.14
N TYR A 575 -24.88 11.15 11.93
CA TYR A 575 -24.12 11.66 10.79
C TYR A 575 -24.54 11.05 9.45
N PHE A 576 -24.85 9.75 9.42
CA PHE A 576 -25.15 9.05 8.16
C PHE A 576 -26.57 9.33 7.65
N THR A 577 -27.51 9.60 8.56
CA THR A 577 -28.93 9.79 8.25
C THR A 577 -29.41 11.24 8.37
N GLY A 578 -28.68 12.07 9.11
CA GLY A 578 -29.06 13.46 9.42
C GLY A 578 -30.17 13.59 10.47
N ASP A 579 -30.63 12.48 11.05
CA ASP A 579 -31.63 12.46 12.11
C ASP A 579 -31.08 13.10 13.40
N SER A 580 -31.96 13.37 14.36
CA SER A 580 -31.60 13.98 15.64
C SER A 580 -32.26 13.27 16.81
N LEU A 581 -31.51 13.15 17.90
CA LEU A 581 -31.94 12.56 19.16
C LEU A 581 -31.72 13.58 20.29
N MET A 582 -32.76 13.86 21.06
CA MET A 582 -32.62 14.55 22.34
C MET A 582 -32.26 13.53 23.42
N VAL A 583 -31.08 13.67 24.02
CA VAL A 583 -30.60 12.84 25.13
C VAL A 583 -30.87 13.56 26.44
N GLU A 584 -31.89 13.11 27.18
CA GLU A 584 -32.27 13.71 28.48
C GLU A 584 -31.53 13.09 29.67
N ASN A 585 -30.96 11.90 29.48
CA ASN A 585 -30.25 11.15 30.51
C ASN A 585 -29.11 10.37 29.86
N THR A 586 -27.88 10.56 30.34
CA THR A 586 -26.71 9.83 29.82
C THR A 586 -26.81 8.32 30.05
N ALA A 587 -27.61 7.85 31.02
CA ALA A 587 -27.88 6.42 31.21
C ALA A 587 -28.86 5.81 30.17
N LEU A 588 -29.26 6.56 29.13
CA LEU A 588 -30.08 6.08 28.02
C LEU A 588 -29.52 4.77 27.44
N ALA A 589 -30.42 3.80 27.26
CA ALA A 589 -30.13 2.55 26.60
C ALA A 589 -30.70 2.56 25.18
N LEU A 590 -29.84 2.36 24.18
CA LEU A 590 -30.26 2.25 22.79
C LEU A 590 -30.19 0.79 22.34
N ASN A 591 -31.24 0.31 21.68
CA ASN A 591 -31.26 -1.03 21.10
C ASN A 591 -30.58 -1.00 19.72
N PHE A 592 -29.66 -1.92 19.51
CA PHE A 592 -28.94 -2.10 18.25
C PHE A 592 -29.21 -3.50 17.70
N ALA A 593 -29.64 -3.58 16.45
CA ALA A 593 -29.66 -4.81 15.67
C ALA A 593 -28.23 -5.36 15.51
N PRO A 594 -28.07 -6.67 15.24
CA PRO A 594 -26.74 -7.22 14.92
C PRO A 594 -26.12 -6.51 13.72
N GLY A 595 -24.84 -6.12 13.84
CA GLY A 595 -24.12 -5.38 12.80
C GLY A 595 -24.47 -3.89 12.67
N GLU A 596 -25.42 -3.38 13.47
CA GLU A 596 -25.79 -1.97 13.43
C GLU A 596 -24.67 -1.09 14.02
N TYR A 597 -24.43 0.05 13.38
CA TYR A 597 -23.51 1.11 13.82
C TYR A 597 -24.18 2.48 13.68
N ARG A 598 -23.77 3.43 14.52
CA ARG A 598 -24.22 4.83 14.48
C ARG A 598 -23.08 5.75 14.91
N LEU A 599 -23.01 6.93 14.30
CA LEU A 599 -22.09 8.00 14.68
C LEU A 599 -22.88 9.26 14.93
N TYR A 600 -22.76 9.82 16.13
CA TYR A 600 -23.44 11.05 16.51
C TYR A 600 -22.44 12.17 16.81
N THR A 601 -22.85 13.38 16.52
CA THR A 601 -22.18 14.61 16.94
C THR A 601 -23.16 15.51 17.68
N ASN A 602 -22.71 16.26 18.71
CA ASN A 602 -23.57 17.22 19.41
C ASN A 602 -23.75 18.53 18.62
N VAL A 603 -23.01 18.70 17.52
CA VAL A 603 -23.17 19.76 16.51
C VAL A 603 -23.68 19.14 15.22
N ARG A 604 -24.67 19.77 14.57
CA ARG A 604 -25.17 19.30 13.27
C ARG A 604 -24.14 19.62 12.19
N LEU A 605 -23.57 18.57 11.59
CA LEU A 605 -22.62 18.68 10.48
C LEU A 605 -23.35 18.71 9.13
N ASP A 606 -22.62 19.13 8.10
CA ASP A 606 -23.06 18.96 6.71
C ASP A 606 -23.21 17.48 6.36
N ALA A 607 -24.00 17.20 5.33
CA ALA A 607 -24.18 15.83 4.86
C ALA A 607 -22.83 15.21 4.44
N PRO A 608 -22.65 13.88 4.61
CA PRO A 608 -21.43 13.23 4.21
C PRO A 608 -21.09 13.44 2.73
N PRO A 609 -19.82 13.40 2.33
CA PRO A 609 -19.45 13.43 0.92
C PRO A 609 -20.14 12.29 0.15
N GLY A 610 -20.96 12.63 -0.85
CA GLY A 610 -21.80 11.65 -1.56
C GLY A 610 -23.26 11.59 -1.09
N GLY A 611 -23.61 12.34 -0.04
CA GLY A 611 -24.96 12.41 0.52
C GLY A 611 -25.16 11.46 1.70
N TYR A 612 -26.37 11.48 2.28
CA TYR A 612 -26.71 10.59 3.39
C TYR A 612 -26.67 9.12 2.95
N VAL A 613 -25.79 8.35 3.59
CA VAL A 613 -25.64 6.91 3.38
C VAL A 613 -26.65 6.20 4.28
N GLY A 614 -27.93 6.22 3.91
CA GLY A 614 -28.99 5.63 4.72
C GLY A 614 -28.77 4.13 5.02
N THR A 615 -29.29 3.66 6.15
CA THR A 615 -29.33 2.22 6.50
C THR A 615 -30.32 1.42 5.63
N THR A 616 -31.24 2.11 4.97
CA THR A 616 -32.17 1.57 3.97
C THR A 616 -31.63 1.88 2.58
N GLU A 617 -30.92 0.94 1.98
CA GLU A 617 -30.76 0.96 0.52
C GLU A 617 -32.15 0.85 -0.09
N VAL A 618 -32.54 1.85 -0.89
CA VAL A 618 -33.41 1.55 -2.03
C VAL A 618 -32.53 0.72 -2.96
N VAL A 619 -32.60 -0.60 -2.80
CA VAL A 619 -31.96 -1.57 -3.69
C VAL A 619 -32.47 -1.29 -5.11
N ARG A 620 -31.71 -0.50 -5.87
CA ARG A 620 -31.81 -0.42 -7.33
C ARG A 620 -30.69 -1.27 -7.90
N ASP A 621 -30.68 -2.54 -7.53
CA ASP A 621 -29.88 -3.52 -8.25
C ASP A 621 -30.53 -3.77 -9.60
N PHE A 622 -29.71 -3.85 -10.66
CA PHE A 622 -30.16 -4.23 -11.99
C PHE A 622 -30.78 -5.64 -11.92
N PHE A 623 -32.11 -5.70 -11.88
CA PHE A 623 -32.83 -6.95 -11.99
C PHE A 623 -32.56 -7.54 -13.37
N GLY A 624 -32.09 -8.80 -13.42
CA GLY A 624 -31.99 -9.58 -14.65
C GLY A 624 -33.39 -9.95 -15.17
N LEU A 625 -34.21 -8.97 -15.52
CA LEU A 625 -35.59 -9.13 -15.98
C LEU A 625 -35.61 -9.35 -17.50
N GLN A 626 -36.03 -10.55 -17.92
CA GLN A 626 -36.15 -10.92 -19.33
C GLN A 626 -37.53 -11.51 -19.59
N MET A 627 -38.15 -11.12 -20.72
CA MET A 627 -39.37 -11.75 -21.23
C MET A 627 -39.15 -12.30 -22.65
N ALA A 628 -39.57 -13.53 -22.90
CA ALA A 628 -39.48 -14.13 -24.24
C ALA A 628 -40.56 -15.22 -24.47
N PRO A 629 -41.17 -15.28 -25.67
CA PRO A 629 -40.98 -14.37 -26.80
C PRO A 629 -41.70 -13.02 -26.62
N ASN A 630 -41.08 -11.93 -27.10
CA ASN A 630 -41.70 -10.61 -27.24
C ASN A 630 -41.23 -10.00 -28.59
N PRO A 631 -42.09 -9.84 -29.61
CA PRO A 631 -43.55 -9.94 -29.58
C PRO A 631 -44.09 -11.31 -29.20
N ALA A 632 -45.10 -11.33 -28.34
CA ALA A 632 -45.76 -12.55 -27.91
C ALA A 632 -46.69 -13.06 -29.01
N SER A 633 -46.74 -14.36 -29.23
CA SER A 633 -47.71 -15.05 -30.10
C SER A 633 -48.37 -16.25 -29.42
N GLY A 634 -48.18 -16.37 -28.10
CA GLY A 634 -48.49 -17.51 -27.24
C GLY A 634 -47.83 -17.31 -25.86
N PRO A 635 -47.73 -18.35 -25.02
CA PRO A 635 -47.17 -18.24 -23.66
C PRO A 635 -45.78 -17.58 -23.62
N VAL A 636 -45.59 -16.64 -22.69
CA VAL A 636 -44.36 -15.87 -22.51
C VAL A 636 -43.65 -16.31 -21.23
N ASN A 637 -42.35 -16.60 -21.32
CA ASN A 637 -41.51 -16.85 -20.16
C ASN A 637 -40.94 -15.54 -19.64
N ILE A 638 -41.09 -15.31 -18.33
CA ILE A 638 -40.48 -14.18 -17.63
C ILE A 638 -39.45 -14.75 -16.66
N ARG A 639 -38.21 -14.32 -16.80
CA ARG A 639 -37.09 -14.67 -15.91
C ARG A 639 -36.64 -13.43 -15.17
N PHE A 640 -36.41 -13.54 -13.87
CA PHE A 640 -35.88 -12.47 -13.04
C PHE A 640 -35.08 -13.05 -11.87
N SER A 641 -34.20 -12.26 -11.27
CA SER A 641 -33.43 -12.66 -10.09
C SER A 641 -33.69 -11.68 -8.96
N LEU A 642 -33.88 -12.20 -7.74
CA LEU A 642 -34.05 -11.41 -6.53
C LEU A 642 -32.79 -11.53 -5.67
N PRO A 643 -32.14 -10.42 -5.28
CA PRO A 643 -30.92 -10.48 -4.46
C PRO A 643 -31.18 -11.00 -3.04
N VAL A 644 -32.38 -10.75 -2.49
CA VAL A 644 -32.85 -11.24 -1.19
C VAL A 644 -34.32 -11.61 -1.26
N ALA A 645 -34.83 -12.33 -0.25
CA ALA A 645 -36.25 -12.63 -0.15
C ALA A 645 -37.06 -11.34 0.10
N GLY A 646 -38.13 -11.10 -0.66
CA GLY A 646 -38.90 -9.86 -0.60
C GLY A 646 -40.28 -9.95 -1.22
N GLU A 647 -41.12 -8.95 -0.94
CA GLU A 647 -42.39 -8.77 -1.65
C GLU A 647 -42.10 -8.48 -3.13
N THR A 648 -42.71 -9.25 -4.01
CA THR A 648 -42.43 -9.22 -5.45
C THR A 648 -43.73 -9.10 -6.23
N ARG A 649 -43.76 -8.25 -7.26
CA ARG A 649 -44.96 -8.06 -8.08
C ARG A 649 -44.61 -7.83 -9.55
N ILE A 650 -45.01 -8.76 -10.41
CA ILE A 650 -44.81 -8.65 -11.86
C ILE A 650 -46.05 -8.04 -12.50
N GLU A 651 -45.88 -6.96 -13.25
CA GLU A 651 -46.92 -6.31 -14.04
C GLU A 651 -46.61 -6.39 -15.54
N ILE A 652 -47.65 -6.62 -16.35
CA ILE A 652 -47.54 -6.66 -17.80
C ILE A 652 -48.36 -5.53 -18.40
N TYR A 653 -47.71 -4.69 -19.21
CA TYR A 653 -48.34 -3.59 -19.92
C TYR A 653 -48.34 -3.85 -21.43
N ASN A 654 -49.39 -3.39 -22.13
CA ASN A 654 -49.34 -3.32 -23.59
C ASN A 654 -48.52 -2.10 -24.06
N ILE A 655 -48.26 -2.01 -25.36
CA ILE A 655 -47.48 -0.90 -25.94
C ILE A 655 -48.10 0.50 -25.73
N ASN A 656 -49.39 0.59 -25.41
CA ASN A 656 -50.07 1.84 -25.08
C ASN A 656 -49.93 2.19 -23.57
N GLY A 657 -49.16 1.44 -22.80
CA GLY A 657 -48.96 1.64 -21.37
C GLY A 657 -50.15 1.21 -20.50
N GLN A 658 -51.11 0.46 -21.05
CA GLN A 658 -52.24 -0.04 -20.27
C GLN A 658 -51.84 -1.34 -19.55
N LEU A 659 -52.12 -1.42 -18.24
CA LEU A 659 -51.92 -2.63 -17.45
C LEU A 659 -52.85 -3.74 -17.95
N THR A 660 -52.26 -4.83 -18.43
CA THR A 660 -52.97 -5.99 -19.00
C THR A 660 -53.10 -7.14 -18.00
N ASP A 661 -52.09 -7.40 -17.18
CA ASP A 661 -52.14 -8.48 -16.20
C ASP A 661 -51.09 -8.35 -15.08
N VAL A 662 -51.27 -9.13 -14.01
CA VAL A 662 -50.36 -9.22 -12.85
C VAL A 662 -50.10 -10.70 -12.56
N PRO A 663 -49.24 -11.39 -13.33
CA PRO A 663 -49.08 -12.85 -13.24
C PRO A 663 -48.43 -13.33 -11.94
N LEU A 664 -47.84 -12.43 -11.15
CA LEU A 664 -47.22 -12.74 -9.87
C LEU A 664 -47.37 -11.56 -8.91
N SER A 665 -47.82 -11.83 -7.68
CA SER A 665 -47.81 -10.87 -6.57
C SER A 665 -47.69 -11.62 -5.26
N GLY A 666 -46.63 -11.37 -4.50
CA GLY A 666 -46.41 -11.93 -3.17
C GLY A 666 -44.93 -12.10 -2.83
N LYS A 667 -44.66 -12.67 -1.67
CA LYS A 667 -43.29 -12.85 -1.16
C LYS A 667 -42.58 -14.02 -1.84
N LEU A 668 -41.39 -13.76 -2.38
CA LEU A 668 -40.51 -14.77 -2.97
C LEU A 668 -39.17 -14.84 -2.23
N PRO A 669 -38.50 -16.01 -2.22
CA PRO A 669 -37.13 -16.13 -1.71
C PRO A 669 -36.11 -15.43 -2.65
N GLY A 670 -34.91 -15.14 -2.15
CA GLY A 670 -33.81 -14.70 -3.02
C GLY A 670 -33.36 -15.81 -3.98
N GLY A 671 -32.82 -15.43 -5.15
CA GLY A 671 -32.38 -16.34 -6.21
C GLY A 671 -33.09 -16.10 -7.55
N GLU A 672 -32.82 -16.98 -8.52
CA GLU A 672 -33.45 -16.92 -9.84
C GLU A 672 -34.88 -17.48 -9.83
N HIS A 673 -35.77 -16.76 -10.50
CA HIS A 673 -37.17 -17.09 -10.65
C HIS A 673 -37.56 -17.14 -12.12
N ARG A 674 -38.46 -18.08 -12.44
CA ARG A 674 -39.06 -18.20 -13.76
C ARG A 674 -40.55 -18.41 -13.62
N ILE A 675 -41.32 -17.55 -14.29
CA ILE A 675 -42.77 -17.70 -14.41
C ILE A 675 -43.17 -17.79 -15.89
N THR A 676 -44.27 -18.49 -16.16
CA THR A 676 -44.85 -18.55 -17.52
C THR A 676 -46.18 -17.81 -17.50
N TRP A 677 -46.23 -16.68 -18.18
CA TRP A 677 -47.46 -15.93 -18.40
C TRP A 677 -48.17 -16.49 -19.63
N SER A 678 -49.33 -17.12 -19.43
CA SER A 678 -50.10 -17.79 -20.49
C SER A 678 -51.56 -17.34 -20.53
N GLU A 679 -52.07 -16.78 -19.43
CA GLU A 679 -53.43 -16.25 -19.38
C GLU A 679 -53.48 -14.86 -20.01
N LYS A 680 -54.51 -14.60 -20.83
CA LYS A 680 -54.76 -13.29 -21.47
C LYS A 680 -53.68 -12.79 -22.45
N VAL A 681 -52.76 -13.64 -22.88
CA VAL A 681 -51.77 -13.28 -23.91
C VAL A 681 -52.46 -13.17 -25.28
N VAL A 682 -52.41 -11.98 -25.88
CA VAL A 682 -52.86 -11.71 -27.25
C VAL A 682 -51.62 -11.43 -28.11
N PRO A 683 -51.60 -11.74 -29.41
CA PRO A 683 -50.44 -11.41 -30.23
C PRO A 683 -50.07 -9.91 -30.17
N GLY A 684 -48.85 -9.57 -29.74
CA GLY A 684 -48.45 -8.18 -29.55
C GLY A 684 -47.13 -7.98 -28.80
N VAL A 685 -46.72 -6.71 -28.69
CA VAL A 685 -45.54 -6.30 -27.90
C VAL A 685 -45.98 -5.89 -26.50
N TYR A 686 -45.28 -6.40 -25.50
CA TYR A 686 -45.54 -6.14 -24.08
C TYR A 686 -44.32 -5.58 -23.37
N VAL A 687 -44.55 -4.86 -22.29
CA VAL A 687 -43.53 -4.38 -21.35
C VAL A 687 -43.77 -5.07 -20.02
N VAL A 688 -42.71 -5.58 -19.39
CA VAL A 688 -42.76 -6.17 -18.05
C VAL A 688 -42.11 -5.22 -17.06
N GLN A 689 -42.75 -5.09 -15.91
CA GLN A 689 -42.23 -4.41 -14.74
C GLN A 689 -42.20 -5.39 -13.57
N LEU A 690 -41.12 -5.36 -12.79
CA LEU A 690 -40.88 -6.16 -11.60
C LEU A 690 -40.86 -5.26 -10.36
#